data_AF-A0A954I882-F1
#
_entry.id   AF-A0A954I882-F1
#
_cell.length_a   1.000
_cell.length_b   1.000
_cell.length_c   1.000
_cell.angle_alpha   90.00
_cell.angle_beta   90.00
_cell.angle_gamma   90.00
#
_symmetry.space_group_name_H-M   'P 1'
#
loop_
_entity.id
_entity.type
_entity.pdbx_description
1 polymer ?
#
loop_
_entity_poly.entity_id
_entity_poly.type
_entity_poly.pdbx_seq_one_letter_code
_entity_poly.pdbx_strand_id
1 'polypeptide(L)'
;MASRSGTSTRPFLGPLLLAVALTGYFFAPLWRNEGLVGGDVVTFFLPQKVWLAESLQHGTIPLWCNTVSLGYPFVADSQIAMWYPTTLPLYSWLSPETGLHINLLLHYVFAFLGTVFLARRLGLSTPAACYAALAFVYGWFPPQLTVEWAITTGSYFPWCLWATESLLRDNRYRWKLLLIVLITLQLLAGHFGLTFITQVCLVAWVLLRRMQPDANDIDGDTPGNTRRTPLRHQLSTVLYCQLTAFLFAACQVLPTWELRQTSERAGLPIPDVDYGRIPWQHLLQLIWPPEGWADVSGYPAPLTNGPAASLYVGCVTSILAILLLLSRTYRRQDRIWFWLIPVSIVFAVGWLTPVYQYIPGFGFFKIPGRYGMIAALGISLLAGRFIDLMIRKIQHDRIQRIHRRSLLMWSLLLAATAFDLHSHFTAVTYTEFVPIHSRDLLQGSRLRRLTTAQQDSPPRIWTFGQNSLAGTGLNVTPGFVGLPPEPYVNPETRPPEEIDPAGPGPGQLERARAYAITHIIFDDAPNAAAWGCDDVHSFHDSFLSRVMNRFDVSTQGLRPLYIGHLQGTRPRVFSLSNVGTARILEYAANRIVLKTDLATADTVGIADLAYPGWEVSIDGKPAEAIRVDNVLRGVVVPAGQHEVVWEFRPLSMQLGWLITLLTGGVLAIISIRRLLQSRRTEVAET
;
A
#
# COMPACT_ATOMS: atom_id res chain seq x y z
N MET A 1 -50.50 -20.94 -10.46
CA MET A 1 -49.29 -21.76 -10.64
C MET A 1 -48.30 -20.98 -11.51
N ALA A 2 -47.44 -20.17 -10.89
CA ALA A 2 -46.25 -19.60 -11.49
C ALA A 2 -45.15 -19.84 -10.47
N SER A 3 -44.28 -20.82 -10.76
CA SER A 3 -43.22 -21.24 -9.86
C SER A 3 -42.25 -20.07 -9.64
N ARG A 4 -42.22 -19.55 -8.41
CA ARG A 4 -41.07 -18.83 -7.87
C ARG A 4 -39.87 -19.78 -7.95
N SER A 5 -39.10 -19.68 -9.04
CA SER A 5 -37.81 -20.35 -9.16
C SER A 5 -36.90 -19.74 -8.09
N GLY A 6 -36.49 -20.58 -7.13
CA GLY A 6 -35.61 -20.19 -6.05
C GLY A 6 -34.38 -19.48 -6.59
N THR A 7 -34.09 -18.30 -6.05
CA THR A 7 -32.84 -17.58 -6.23
C THR A 7 -31.69 -18.47 -5.74
N SER A 8 -31.11 -19.26 -6.64
CA SER A 8 -30.03 -20.16 -6.28
C SER A 8 -28.80 -19.33 -5.90
N THR A 9 -28.30 -19.52 -4.69
CA THR A 9 -26.98 -19.09 -4.21
C THR A 9 -25.82 -19.79 -4.92
N ARG A 10 -26.10 -20.63 -5.93
CA ARG A 10 -25.15 -21.51 -6.64
C ARG A 10 -24.22 -20.85 -7.68
N PRO A 11 -24.48 -19.68 -8.31
CA PRO A 11 -23.60 -19.20 -9.39
C PRO A 11 -22.29 -18.55 -8.91
N PHE A 12 -22.11 -18.33 -7.61
CA PHE A 12 -20.94 -17.66 -7.03
C PHE A 12 -19.93 -18.62 -6.38
N LEU A 13 -20.37 -19.79 -5.93
CA LEU A 13 -19.51 -20.74 -5.21
C LEU A 13 -18.36 -21.25 -6.09
N GLY A 14 -18.60 -21.51 -7.37
CA GLY A 14 -17.55 -21.96 -8.31
C GLY A 14 -16.39 -20.97 -8.45
N PRO A 15 -16.65 -19.70 -8.83
CA PRO A 15 -15.61 -18.66 -8.87
C PRO A 15 -14.86 -18.45 -7.55
N LEU A 16 -15.56 -18.51 -6.41
CA LEU A 16 -14.93 -18.39 -5.09
C LEU A 16 -13.98 -19.55 -4.81
N LEU A 17 -14.42 -20.80 -5.02
CA LEU A 17 -13.58 -21.98 -4.83
C LEU A 17 -12.36 -21.95 -5.75
N LEU A 18 -12.53 -21.52 -7.00
CA LEU A 18 -11.42 -21.35 -7.93
C LEU A 18 -10.43 -20.28 -7.45
N ALA A 19 -10.92 -19.12 -7.00
CA ALA A 19 -10.06 -18.05 -6.48
C ALA A 19 -9.22 -18.53 -5.29
N VAL A 20 -9.84 -19.24 -4.35
CA VAL A 20 -9.13 -19.83 -3.19
C VAL A 20 -8.14 -20.91 -3.65
N ALA A 21 -8.53 -21.81 -4.57
CA ALA A 21 -7.63 -22.85 -5.08
C ALA A 21 -6.40 -22.26 -5.79
N LEU A 22 -6.56 -21.16 -6.54
CA LEU A 22 -5.45 -20.47 -7.19
C LEU A 22 -4.48 -19.86 -6.16
N THR A 23 -4.96 -19.39 -5.00
CA THR A 23 -4.04 -19.00 -3.92
C THR A 23 -3.23 -20.18 -3.40
N GLY A 24 -3.81 -21.38 -3.32
CA GLY A 24 -3.07 -22.59 -2.96
C GLY A 24 -2.01 -22.99 -3.99
N TYR A 25 -2.27 -22.73 -5.28
CA TYR A 25 -1.33 -23.05 -6.37
C TYR A 25 -0.18 -22.03 -6.47
N PHE A 26 -0.49 -20.73 -6.56
CA PHE A 26 0.52 -19.68 -6.74
C PHE A 26 1.27 -19.32 -5.45
N PHE A 27 0.61 -19.44 -4.29
CA PHE A 27 1.19 -19.10 -2.99
C PHE A 27 1.35 -20.33 -2.09
N ALA A 28 1.56 -21.52 -2.67
CA ALA A 28 1.83 -22.74 -1.90
C ALA A 28 2.85 -22.54 -0.77
N PRO A 29 3.96 -21.78 -0.95
CA PRO A 29 4.90 -21.47 0.13
C PRO A 29 4.27 -20.75 1.33
N LEU A 30 3.40 -19.76 1.11
CA LEU A 30 2.74 -19.03 2.21
C LEU A 30 1.81 -19.93 3.02
N TRP A 31 1.14 -20.89 2.37
CA TRP A 31 0.33 -21.90 3.05
C TRP A 31 1.17 -22.89 3.87
N ARG A 32 2.46 -23.04 3.54
CA ARG A 32 3.45 -23.79 4.34
C ARG A 32 4.15 -22.92 5.39
N ASN A 33 3.65 -21.71 5.62
CA ASN A 33 4.19 -20.74 6.59
C ASN A 33 5.61 -20.25 6.24
N GLU A 34 5.98 -20.22 4.96
CA GLU A 34 7.15 -19.48 4.47
C GLU A 34 6.81 -17.98 4.41
N GLY A 35 7.78 -17.12 4.69
CA GLY A 35 7.65 -15.66 4.66
C GLY A 35 8.06 -15.06 3.32
N LEU A 36 7.45 -13.94 2.96
CA LEU A 36 7.78 -13.18 1.76
C LEU A 36 8.92 -12.18 2.04
N VAL A 37 10.04 -12.29 1.32
CA VAL A 37 11.23 -11.43 1.47
C VAL A 37 11.53 -10.74 0.16
N GLY A 38 11.71 -9.42 0.17
CA GLY A 38 12.14 -8.66 -1.00
C GLY A 38 11.43 -7.33 -1.13
N GLY A 39 12.11 -6.37 -1.76
CA GLY A 39 11.64 -4.98 -1.86
C GLY A 39 11.23 -4.40 -0.49
N ASP A 40 10.16 -3.60 -0.50
CA ASP A 40 9.69 -2.86 0.67
C ASP A 40 9.03 -3.77 1.73
N VAL A 41 8.75 -5.05 1.43
CA VAL A 41 8.04 -5.96 2.34
C VAL A 41 8.76 -6.06 3.68
N VAL A 42 10.06 -6.35 3.67
CA VAL A 42 10.85 -6.58 4.88
C VAL A 42 11.55 -5.33 5.39
N THR A 43 11.75 -4.35 4.52
CA THR A 43 12.49 -3.13 4.85
C THR A 43 11.61 -1.95 5.24
N PHE A 44 10.32 -1.99 4.89
CA PHE A 44 9.33 -0.95 5.21
C PHE A 44 8.10 -1.54 5.92
N PHE A 45 7.35 -2.43 5.26
CA PHE A 45 6.02 -2.84 5.75
C PHE A 45 6.10 -3.71 7.00
N LEU A 46 6.84 -4.82 6.96
CA LEU A 46 6.89 -5.79 8.04
C LEU A 46 7.36 -5.18 9.37
N PRO A 47 8.45 -4.39 9.45
CA PRO A 47 8.88 -3.76 10.69
C PRO A 47 7.80 -2.87 11.32
N GLN A 48 7.07 -2.13 10.48
CA GLN A 48 5.99 -1.26 10.95
C GLN A 48 4.75 -2.07 11.39
N LYS A 49 4.46 -3.19 10.72
CA LYS A 49 3.40 -4.12 11.16
C LYS A 49 3.75 -4.82 12.47
N VAL A 50 5.04 -5.13 12.72
CA VAL A 50 5.50 -5.66 14.00
C VAL A 50 5.28 -4.62 15.10
N TRP A 51 5.74 -3.38 14.90
CA TRP A 51 5.49 -2.28 15.83
C TRP A 51 4.01 -2.05 16.12
N LEU A 52 3.18 -2.07 15.08
CA LEU A 52 1.72 -1.95 15.19
C LEU A 52 1.13 -3.09 16.03
N ALA A 53 1.48 -4.34 15.72
CA ALA A 53 0.96 -5.51 16.42
C ALA A 53 1.37 -5.51 17.90
N GLU A 54 2.64 -5.22 18.21
CA GLU A 54 3.11 -5.12 19.60
C GLU A 54 2.37 -4.01 20.36
N SER A 55 2.15 -2.85 19.73
CA SER A 55 1.40 -1.76 20.36
C SER A 55 -0.06 -2.13 20.64
N LEU A 56 -0.74 -2.75 19.67
CA LEU A 56 -2.14 -3.16 19.78
C LEU A 56 -2.34 -4.27 20.81
N GLN A 57 -1.41 -5.23 20.88
CA GLN A 57 -1.44 -6.32 21.87
C GLN A 57 -1.23 -5.82 23.30
N HIS A 58 -0.53 -4.69 23.48
CA HIS A 58 -0.44 -3.97 24.75
C HIS A 58 -1.63 -3.02 25.01
N GLY A 59 -2.66 -3.03 24.16
CA GLY A 59 -3.86 -2.21 24.34
C GLY A 59 -3.69 -0.74 23.96
N THR A 60 -2.67 -0.41 23.16
CA THR A 60 -2.39 0.96 22.71
C THR A 60 -2.58 1.10 21.20
N ILE A 61 -3.24 2.17 20.76
CA ILE A 61 -3.28 2.55 19.34
C ILE A 61 -2.13 3.55 19.11
N PRO A 62 -1.03 3.17 18.43
CA PRO A 62 0.12 4.05 18.28
C PRO A 62 -0.16 5.13 17.22
N LEU A 63 -0.30 6.38 17.66
CA LEU A 63 -0.44 7.54 16.78
C LEU A 63 0.92 8.05 16.29
N TRP A 64 1.98 7.78 17.06
CA TRP A 64 3.37 8.15 16.77
C TRP A 64 4.26 6.91 16.80
N CYS A 65 5.26 6.87 15.92
CA CYS A 65 6.27 5.83 15.90
C CYS A 65 7.57 6.39 16.47
N ASN A 66 8.10 5.74 17.50
CA ASN A 66 9.31 6.17 18.21
C ASN A 66 10.52 5.26 17.92
N THR A 67 10.38 4.28 17.01
CA THR A 67 11.43 3.31 16.64
C THR A 67 12.10 3.62 15.30
N VAL A 68 11.62 4.59 14.54
CA VAL A 68 12.15 4.93 13.22
C VAL A 68 12.58 6.39 13.20
N SER A 69 13.86 6.63 12.90
CA SER A 69 14.48 7.96 12.88
C SER A 69 14.16 8.73 14.17
N LEU A 70 14.04 10.06 14.12
CA LEU A 70 13.63 10.91 15.25
C LEU A 70 12.15 10.75 15.64
N GLY A 71 11.44 9.78 15.06
CA GLY A 71 10.02 9.53 15.21
C GLY A 71 9.15 10.26 14.19
N TYR A 72 7.95 9.76 13.91
CA TYR A 72 7.06 10.36 12.91
C TYR A 72 5.58 10.03 13.22
N PRO A 73 4.62 10.81 12.69
CA PRO A 73 3.19 10.54 12.90
C PRO A 73 2.77 9.26 12.16
N PHE A 74 2.69 8.16 12.90
CA PHE A 74 2.57 6.80 12.37
C PHE A 74 1.29 6.60 11.56
N VAL A 75 0.15 7.09 12.05
CA VAL A 75 -1.14 6.94 11.39
C VAL A 75 -1.28 7.88 10.19
N ALA A 76 -0.57 9.02 10.21
CA ALA A 76 -0.61 9.97 9.10
C ALA A 76 0.11 9.41 7.85
N ASP A 77 1.08 8.50 8.01
CA ASP A 77 1.59 7.70 6.90
C ASP A 77 0.50 6.69 6.47
N SER A 78 -0.18 7.01 5.37
CA SER A 78 -1.32 6.24 4.91
C SER A 78 -0.97 4.79 4.56
N GLN A 79 0.29 4.50 4.21
CA GLN A 79 0.71 3.18 3.71
C GLN A 79 0.58 2.07 4.76
N ILE A 80 0.42 2.42 6.04
CA ILE A 80 0.20 1.46 7.14
C ILE A 80 -1.24 0.97 7.18
N ALA A 81 -2.16 1.72 6.58
CA ALA A 81 -3.57 1.36 6.49
C ALA A 81 -4.16 1.08 7.89
N MET A 82 -3.81 1.90 8.90
CA MET A 82 -4.22 1.72 10.30
C MET A 82 -5.73 1.51 10.44
N TRP A 83 -6.51 2.37 9.78
CA TRP A 83 -7.98 2.34 9.84
C TRP A 83 -8.64 1.40 8.84
N TYR A 84 -7.85 0.63 8.10
CA TYR A 84 -8.37 -0.35 7.15
C TYR A 84 -8.96 -1.56 7.89
N PRO A 85 -10.15 -2.08 7.51
CA PRO A 85 -10.87 -3.06 8.32
C PRO A 85 -10.15 -4.39 8.57
N THR A 86 -9.20 -4.79 7.71
CA THR A 86 -8.41 -6.01 7.95
C THR A 86 -7.23 -5.76 8.87
N THR A 87 -6.71 -4.54 8.94
CA THR A 87 -5.50 -4.21 9.70
C THR A 87 -5.69 -4.46 11.19
N LEU A 88 -6.59 -3.74 11.85
CA LEU A 88 -6.72 -3.83 13.31
C LEU A 88 -7.00 -5.27 13.80
N PRO A 89 -7.95 -6.04 13.23
CA PRO A 89 -8.20 -7.41 13.69
C PRO A 89 -7.02 -8.35 13.46
N LEU A 90 -6.38 -8.30 12.28
CA LEU A 90 -5.28 -9.19 11.96
C LEU A 90 -4.08 -8.95 12.87
N TYR A 91 -3.69 -7.69 13.11
CA TYR A 91 -2.52 -7.36 13.92
C TYR A 91 -2.79 -7.35 15.43
N SER A 92 -4.07 -7.30 15.86
CA SER A 92 -4.43 -7.47 17.28
C SER A 92 -4.41 -8.93 17.72
N TRP A 93 -4.70 -9.88 16.82
CA TRP A 93 -4.92 -11.29 17.20
C TRP A 93 -3.90 -12.28 16.62
N LEU A 94 -3.24 -11.94 15.52
CA LEU A 94 -2.30 -12.83 14.83
C LEU A 94 -0.87 -12.29 14.93
N SER A 95 0.10 -13.13 14.58
CA SER A 95 1.46 -12.63 14.36
C SER A 95 1.49 -11.70 13.14
N PRO A 96 2.42 -10.73 13.09
CA PRO A 96 2.51 -9.77 11.99
C PRO A 96 2.60 -10.41 10.60
N GLU A 97 3.27 -11.55 10.48
CA GLU A 97 3.53 -12.26 9.23
C GLU A 97 2.28 -13.01 8.79
N THR A 98 1.62 -13.70 9.72
CA THR A 98 0.34 -14.36 9.43
C THR A 98 -0.70 -13.32 9.05
N GLY A 99 -0.73 -12.17 9.74
CA GLY A 99 -1.56 -11.04 9.38
C GLY A 99 -1.30 -10.55 7.95
N LEU A 100 -0.03 -10.33 7.60
CA LEU A 100 0.39 -9.92 6.25
C LEU A 100 0.00 -10.96 5.18
N HIS A 101 0.25 -12.25 5.43
CA HIS A 101 -0.06 -13.34 4.50
C HIS A 101 -1.57 -13.43 4.27
N ILE A 102 -2.38 -13.47 5.33
CA ILE A 102 -3.83 -13.52 5.21
C ILE A 102 -4.35 -12.29 4.49
N ASN A 103 -3.82 -11.10 4.82
CA ASN A 103 -4.19 -9.86 4.13
C ASN A 103 -3.90 -9.98 2.63
N LEU A 104 -2.71 -10.41 2.24
CA LEU A 104 -2.32 -10.61 0.85
C LEU A 104 -3.26 -11.59 0.12
N LEU A 105 -3.45 -12.79 0.66
CA LEU A 105 -4.26 -13.85 0.03
C LEU A 105 -5.73 -13.44 -0.10
N LEU A 106 -6.28 -12.76 0.92
CA LEU A 106 -7.65 -12.25 0.91
C LEU A 106 -7.86 -11.24 -0.23
N HIS A 107 -6.87 -10.37 -0.49
CA HIS A 107 -6.99 -9.37 -1.55
C HIS A 107 -6.80 -9.94 -2.96
N TYR A 108 -6.03 -11.03 -3.12
CA TYR A 108 -6.01 -11.79 -4.37
C TYR A 108 -7.37 -12.41 -4.69
N VAL A 109 -8.01 -13.05 -3.69
CA VAL A 109 -9.37 -13.57 -3.84
C VAL A 109 -10.35 -12.44 -4.13
N PHE A 110 -10.25 -11.31 -3.41
CA PHE A 110 -11.12 -10.15 -3.60
C PHE A 110 -10.98 -9.55 -5.01
N ALA A 111 -9.75 -9.35 -5.51
CA ALA A 111 -9.50 -8.85 -6.86
C ALA A 111 -10.07 -9.78 -7.93
N PHE A 112 -9.89 -11.09 -7.75
CA PHE A 112 -10.39 -12.10 -8.68
C PHE A 112 -11.91 -12.04 -8.78
N LEU A 113 -12.59 -12.05 -7.63
CA LEU A 113 -14.04 -11.95 -7.57
C LEU A 113 -14.55 -10.64 -8.14
N GLY A 114 -13.92 -9.50 -7.85
CA GLY A 114 -14.31 -8.21 -8.42
C GLY A 114 -14.25 -8.23 -9.95
N THR A 115 -13.21 -8.84 -10.50
CA THR A 115 -13.04 -8.98 -11.94
C THR A 115 -14.10 -9.91 -12.54
N VAL A 116 -14.42 -11.02 -11.88
CA VAL A 116 -15.53 -11.90 -12.29
C VAL A 116 -16.86 -11.13 -12.28
N PHE A 117 -17.16 -10.37 -11.23
CA PHE A 117 -18.42 -9.63 -11.11
C PHE A 117 -18.55 -8.55 -12.19
N LEU A 118 -17.47 -7.81 -12.44
CA LEU A 118 -17.39 -6.86 -13.54
C LEU A 118 -17.63 -7.55 -14.89
N ALA A 119 -16.89 -8.62 -15.19
CA ALA A 119 -17.02 -9.36 -16.44
C ALA A 119 -18.43 -9.94 -16.65
N ARG A 120 -19.04 -10.49 -15.60
CA ARG A 120 -20.43 -10.99 -15.62
C ARG A 120 -21.41 -9.85 -15.85
N ARG A 121 -21.22 -8.68 -15.24
CA ARG A 121 -22.03 -7.50 -15.49
C ARG A 121 -21.88 -7.02 -16.94
N LEU A 122 -20.69 -7.14 -17.53
CA LEU A 122 -20.43 -6.88 -18.95
C LEU A 122 -20.94 -8.00 -19.89
N GLY A 123 -21.59 -9.04 -19.37
CA GLY A 123 -22.29 -10.06 -20.16
C GLY A 123 -21.43 -11.24 -20.61
N LEU A 124 -20.21 -11.41 -20.08
CA LEU A 124 -19.39 -12.61 -20.32
C LEU A 124 -19.98 -13.80 -19.54
N SER A 125 -19.85 -15.04 -20.05
CA SER A 125 -20.14 -16.26 -19.28
C SER A 125 -19.22 -16.43 -18.06
N THR A 126 -19.60 -17.28 -17.11
CA THR A 126 -18.77 -17.55 -15.92
C THR A 126 -17.37 -18.07 -16.25
N PRO A 127 -17.18 -19.04 -17.16
CA PRO A 127 -15.83 -19.50 -17.51
C PRO A 127 -14.96 -18.39 -18.12
N ALA A 128 -15.54 -17.59 -19.03
CA ALA A 128 -14.85 -16.44 -19.63
C ALA A 128 -14.50 -15.36 -18.60
N ALA A 129 -15.38 -15.12 -17.62
CA ALA A 129 -15.14 -14.19 -16.52
C ALA A 129 -14.01 -14.68 -15.60
N CYS A 130 -13.97 -15.98 -15.28
CA CYS A 130 -12.88 -16.58 -14.50
C CYS A 130 -11.53 -16.51 -15.24
N TYR A 131 -11.52 -16.71 -16.57
CA TYR A 131 -10.30 -16.52 -17.37
C TYR A 131 -9.79 -15.08 -17.30
N ALA A 132 -10.67 -14.10 -17.50
CA ALA A 132 -10.28 -12.68 -17.42
C ALA A 132 -9.74 -12.32 -16.03
N ALA A 133 -10.34 -12.87 -14.97
CA ALA A 133 -9.88 -12.69 -13.60
C ALA A 133 -8.51 -13.35 -13.35
N LEU A 134 -8.28 -14.57 -13.86
CA LEU A 134 -6.99 -15.24 -13.78
C LEU A 134 -5.89 -14.40 -14.45
N ALA A 135 -6.12 -13.95 -15.68
CA ALA A 135 -5.15 -13.18 -16.45
C ALA A 135 -4.83 -11.81 -15.83
N PHE A 136 -5.84 -11.09 -15.34
CA PHE A 136 -5.63 -9.78 -14.71
C PHE A 136 -4.89 -9.90 -13.37
N VAL A 137 -5.40 -10.76 -12.47
CA VAL A 137 -4.89 -10.86 -11.10
C VAL A 137 -3.51 -11.49 -11.07
N TYR A 138 -3.30 -12.60 -11.78
CA TYR A 138 -2.01 -13.30 -11.77
C TYR A 138 -1.04 -12.81 -12.86
N GLY A 139 -1.43 -11.78 -13.63
CA GLY A 139 -0.55 -11.08 -14.56
C GLY A 139 -0.02 -9.76 -14.01
N TRP A 140 -0.90 -8.86 -13.56
CA TRP A 140 -0.50 -7.51 -13.16
C TRP A 140 -0.01 -7.39 -11.71
N PHE A 141 -0.57 -8.17 -10.79
CA PHE A 141 -0.24 -8.07 -9.37
C PHE A 141 1.15 -8.65 -8.99
N PRO A 142 1.65 -9.77 -9.57
CA PRO A 142 2.88 -10.40 -9.11
C PRO A 142 4.11 -9.48 -9.07
N PRO A 143 4.38 -8.64 -10.08
CA PRO A 143 5.48 -7.67 -10.01
C PRO A 143 5.39 -6.67 -8.86
N GLN A 144 4.18 -6.47 -8.32
CA GLN A 144 3.90 -5.52 -7.26
C GLN A 144 3.92 -6.16 -5.86
N LEU A 145 4.27 -7.45 -5.72
CA LEU A 145 4.32 -8.13 -4.41
C LEU A 145 5.29 -7.49 -3.42
N THR A 146 6.26 -6.72 -3.91
CA THR A 146 7.20 -5.94 -3.10
C THR A 146 6.53 -4.82 -2.30
N VAL A 147 5.30 -4.43 -2.64
CA VAL A 147 4.57 -3.33 -2.01
C VAL A 147 3.14 -3.74 -1.64
N GLU A 148 2.87 -3.88 -0.35
CA GLU A 148 1.59 -4.39 0.17
C GLU A 148 0.38 -3.60 -0.36
N TRP A 149 0.49 -2.26 -0.40
CA TRP A 149 -0.62 -1.40 -0.80
C TRP A 149 -1.03 -1.59 -2.26
N ALA A 150 -0.15 -2.06 -3.14
CA ALA A 150 -0.49 -2.26 -4.55
C ALA A 150 -1.52 -3.37 -4.71
N ILE A 151 -1.38 -4.41 -3.89
CA ILE A 151 -2.30 -5.54 -3.85
C ILE A 151 -3.61 -5.14 -3.17
N THR A 152 -3.53 -4.56 -1.97
CA THR A 152 -4.74 -4.18 -1.21
C THR A 152 -5.55 -3.13 -1.96
N THR A 153 -4.93 -2.00 -2.35
CA THR A 153 -5.60 -0.88 -3.03
C THR A 153 -6.00 -1.23 -4.48
N GLY A 154 -5.15 -1.97 -5.20
CA GLY A 154 -5.41 -2.36 -6.59
C GLY A 154 -6.59 -3.33 -6.72
N SER A 155 -6.82 -4.18 -5.72
CA SER A 155 -7.93 -5.16 -5.72
C SER A 155 -9.33 -4.52 -5.81
N TYR A 156 -9.49 -3.27 -5.36
CA TYR A 156 -10.75 -2.52 -5.40
C TYR A 156 -11.10 -2.01 -6.80
N PHE A 157 -10.13 -1.89 -7.70
CA PHE A 157 -10.33 -1.33 -9.04
C PHE A 157 -11.49 -1.98 -9.82
N PRO A 158 -11.53 -3.32 -10.00
CA PRO A 158 -12.65 -3.97 -10.71
C PRO A 158 -13.98 -3.86 -9.96
N TRP A 159 -13.98 -3.80 -8.62
CA TRP A 159 -15.19 -3.60 -7.82
C TRP A 159 -15.78 -2.21 -8.00
N CYS A 160 -14.94 -1.16 -8.01
CA CYS A 160 -15.36 0.22 -8.26
C CYS A 160 -15.97 0.37 -9.66
N LEU A 161 -15.36 -0.25 -10.67
CA LEU A 161 -15.92 -0.31 -12.03
C LEU A 161 -17.25 -1.08 -12.05
N TRP A 162 -17.34 -2.22 -11.36
CA TRP A 162 -18.57 -3.01 -11.29
C TRP A 162 -19.72 -2.26 -10.60
N ALA A 163 -19.44 -1.58 -9.49
CA ALA A 163 -20.43 -0.78 -8.78
C ALA A 163 -20.87 0.42 -9.63
N THR A 164 -19.95 1.07 -10.34
CA THR A 164 -20.25 2.15 -11.28
C THR A 164 -21.10 1.67 -12.44
N GLU A 165 -20.73 0.57 -13.10
CA GLU A 165 -21.52 -0.04 -14.17
C GLU A 165 -22.91 -0.47 -13.69
N SER A 166 -23.01 -0.97 -12.46
CA SER A 166 -24.29 -1.37 -11.86
C SER A 166 -25.17 -0.16 -11.53
N LEU A 167 -24.56 0.93 -11.06
CA LEU A 167 -25.21 2.21 -10.82
C LEU A 167 -25.75 2.82 -12.12
N LEU A 168 -24.96 2.79 -13.21
CA LEU A 168 -25.37 3.35 -14.50
C LEU A 168 -26.57 2.62 -15.10
N ARG A 169 -26.66 1.29 -14.92
CA ARG A 169 -27.77 0.48 -15.42
C ARG A 169 -29.03 0.55 -14.55
N ASP A 170 -28.89 0.38 -13.24
CA ASP A 170 -30.05 0.21 -12.36
C ASP A 170 -30.46 1.51 -11.64
N ASN A 171 -29.56 2.51 -11.55
CA ASN A 171 -29.69 3.77 -10.80
C ASN A 171 -30.28 3.62 -9.37
N ARG A 172 -29.95 2.52 -8.68
CA ARG A 172 -30.42 2.26 -7.31
C ARG A 172 -29.45 2.84 -6.28
N TYR A 173 -29.99 3.32 -5.16
CA TYR A 173 -29.19 3.88 -4.07
C TYR A 173 -28.19 2.90 -3.47
N ARG A 174 -28.51 1.60 -3.40
CA ARG A 174 -27.57 0.58 -2.94
C ARG A 174 -26.24 0.60 -3.71
N TRP A 175 -26.27 0.94 -5.00
CA TRP A 175 -25.07 1.02 -5.83
C TRP A 175 -24.27 2.30 -5.57
N LYS A 176 -24.94 3.41 -5.22
CA LYS A 176 -24.29 4.63 -4.73
C LYS A 176 -23.57 4.36 -3.41
N LEU A 177 -24.29 3.75 -2.45
CA LEU A 177 -23.73 3.39 -1.16
C LEU A 177 -22.54 2.44 -1.32
N LEU A 178 -22.68 1.39 -2.15
CA LEU A 178 -21.59 0.46 -2.42
C LEU A 178 -20.38 1.15 -3.02
N LEU A 179 -20.56 2.04 -4.00
CA LEU A 179 -19.45 2.77 -4.61
C LEU A 179 -18.75 3.70 -3.60
N ILE A 180 -19.52 4.39 -2.74
CA ILE A 180 -18.97 5.21 -1.65
C ILE A 180 -18.12 4.34 -0.72
N VAL A 181 -18.64 3.20 -0.28
CA VAL A 181 -17.92 2.28 0.63
C VAL A 181 -16.66 1.74 -0.04
N LEU A 182 -16.72 1.28 -1.29
CA LEU A 182 -15.56 0.74 -2.01
C LEU A 182 -14.45 1.79 -2.17
N ILE A 183 -14.78 3.03 -2.54
CA ILE A 183 -13.79 4.11 -2.66
C ILE A 183 -13.23 4.48 -1.28
N THR A 184 -14.09 4.51 -0.24
CA THR A 184 -13.65 4.78 1.14
C THR A 184 -12.64 3.74 1.58
N LEU A 185 -12.95 2.45 1.41
CA LEU A 185 -12.05 1.36 1.76
C LEU A 185 -10.76 1.38 0.94
N GLN A 186 -10.84 1.74 -0.34
CA GLN A 186 -9.67 1.92 -1.20
C GLN A 186 -8.76 3.06 -0.72
N LEU A 187 -9.34 4.17 -0.21
CA LEU A 187 -8.57 5.26 0.43
C LEU A 187 -7.92 4.79 1.74
N LEU A 188 -8.65 4.04 2.57
CA LEU A 188 -8.14 3.51 3.85
C LEU A 188 -7.06 2.43 3.65
N ALA A 189 -7.04 1.74 2.50
CA ALA A 189 -6.01 0.76 2.15
C ALA A 189 -4.61 1.38 1.93
N GLY A 190 -4.52 2.71 1.88
CA GLY A 190 -3.28 3.41 2.19
C GLY A 190 -2.51 4.02 1.03
N HIS A 191 -2.97 3.87 -0.22
CA HIS A 191 -2.28 4.41 -1.38
C HIS A 191 -3.16 5.28 -2.30
N PHE A 192 -3.06 6.60 -2.11
CA PHE A 192 -3.90 7.58 -2.81
C PHE A 192 -3.66 7.67 -4.32
N GLY A 193 -2.45 7.36 -4.81
CA GLY A 193 -2.17 7.41 -6.25
C GLY A 193 -2.97 6.39 -7.07
N LEU A 194 -3.07 5.13 -6.60
CA LEU A 194 -3.90 4.11 -7.25
C LEU A 194 -5.39 4.42 -7.14
N THR A 195 -5.80 5.01 -6.01
CA THR A 195 -7.18 5.46 -5.82
C THR A 195 -7.52 6.59 -6.79
N PHE A 196 -6.60 7.54 -7.01
CA PHE A 196 -6.76 8.60 -8.00
C PHE A 196 -6.91 8.03 -9.42
N ILE A 197 -6.04 7.08 -9.82
CA ILE A 197 -6.16 6.38 -11.12
C ILE A 197 -7.54 5.73 -11.25
N THR A 198 -8.03 5.08 -10.19
CA THR A 198 -9.37 4.49 -10.17
C THR A 198 -10.45 5.55 -10.41
N GLN A 199 -10.41 6.67 -9.68
CA GLN A 199 -11.40 7.74 -9.78
C GLN A 199 -11.44 8.41 -11.17
N VAL A 200 -10.27 8.70 -11.75
CA VAL A 200 -10.16 9.21 -13.13
C VAL A 200 -10.75 8.20 -14.10
N CYS A 201 -10.45 6.91 -13.92
CA CYS A 201 -11.02 5.84 -14.74
C CYS A 201 -12.55 5.75 -14.61
N LEU A 202 -13.13 5.94 -13.42
CA LEU A 202 -14.59 5.94 -13.25
C LEU A 202 -15.27 7.08 -14.03
N VAL A 203 -14.67 8.28 -14.04
CA VAL A 203 -15.18 9.41 -14.82
C VAL A 203 -15.08 9.11 -16.31
N ALA A 204 -13.91 8.65 -16.77
CA ALA A 204 -13.72 8.22 -18.16
C ALA A 204 -14.69 7.09 -18.57
N TRP A 205 -14.96 6.16 -17.66
CA TRP A 205 -15.91 5.07 -17.84
C TRP A 205 -17.31 5.60 -18.14
N VAL A 206 -17.83 6.53 -17.33
CA VAL A 206 -19.15 7.15 -17.56
C VAL A 206 -19.22 7.84 -18.93
N LEU A 207 -18.18 8.59 -19.30
CA LEU A 207 -18.12 9.30 -20.58
C LEU A 207 -18.16 8.33 -21.77
N LEU A 208 -17.34 7.29 -21.73
CA LEU A 208 -17.21 6.31 -22.82
C LEU A 208 -18.39 5.35 -22.89
N ARG A 209 -19.02 5.00 -21.75
CA ARG A 209 -20.13 4.05 -21.70
C ARG A 209 -21.35 4.54 -22.48
N ARG A 210 -21.55 5.86 -22.58
CA ARG A 210 -22.63 6.46 -23.37
C ARG A 210 -22.52 6.15 -24.88
N MET A 211 -21.31 5.92 -25.37
CA MET A 211 -21.05 5.60 -26.78
C MET A 211 -21.41 4.14 -27.13
N GLN A 212 -21.82 3.34 -26.14
CA GLN A 212 -22.14 1.93 -26.31
C GLN A 212 -23.66 1.69 -26.20
N PRO A 213 -24.25 0.84 -27.06
CA PRO A 213 -25.61 0.34 -26.86
C PRO A 213 -25.63 -0.70 -25.74
N ASP A 214 -26.72 -0.77 -24.97
CA ASP A 214 -26.89 -1.84 -23.98
C ASP A 214 -27.09 -3.18 -24.71
N ALA A 215 -26.61 -4.28 -24.11
CA ALA A 215 -26.76 -5.61 -24.71
C ALA A 215 -28.25 -5.99 -24.94
N ASN A 216 -29.15 -5.40 -24.15
CA ASN A 216 -30.60 -5.57 -24.25
C ASN A 216 -31.27 -4.60 -25.26
N ASP A 217 -30.56 -3.58 -25.77
CA ASP A 217 -31.11 -2.65 -26.77
C ASP A 217 -31.27 -3.30 -28.16
N ILE A 218 -30.76 -4.53 -28.34
CA ILE A 218 -30.81 -5.26 -29.61
C ILE A 218 -32.22 -5.82 -29.89
N ASP A 219 -33.03 -6.03 -28.85
CA ASP A 219 -34.40 -6.56 -28.97
C ASP A 219 -35.49 -5.47 -29.08
N GLY A 220 -35.10 -4.21 -29.34
CA GLY A 220 -36.00 -3.17 -29.86
C GLY A 220 -37.00 -2.52 -28.89
N ASP A 221 -37.32 -3.11 -27.74
CA ASP A 221 -38.55 -2.70 -27.04
C ASP A 221 -38.41 -1.63 -25.94
N THR A 222 -37.22 -1.14 -25.60
CA THR A 222 -37.07 0.09 -24.80
C THR A 222 -35.58 0.47 -24.64
N PRO A 223 -35.17 1.74 -24.86
CA PRO A 223 -33.78 2.13 -24.62
C PRO A 223 -33.42 1.89 -23.15
N GLY A 224 -32.31 1.17 -22.93
CA GLY A 224 -31.75 0.88 -21.63
C GLY A 224 -31.64 2.14 -20.76
N ASN A 225 -31.88 1.98 -19.46
CA ASN A 225 -31.95 3.06 -18.48
C ASN A 225 -30.71 4.00 -18.52
N THR A 226 -29.56 3.45 -18.92
CA THR A 226 -28.27 4.12 -19.10
C THR A 226 -28.32 5.30 -20.07
N ARG A 227 -29.17 5.27 -21.10
CA ARG A 227 -29.34 6.37 -22.07
C ARG A 227 -30.46 7.34 -21.71
N ARG A 228 -31.36 6.95 -20.79
CA ARG A 228 -32.47 7.79 -20.33
C ARG A 228 -32.01 8.88 -19.37
N THR A 229 -31.09 8.55 -18.47
CA THR A 229 -30.53 9.54 -17.54
C THR A 229 -29.55 10.48 -18.25
N PRO A 230 -29.68 11.81 -18.11
CA PRO A 230 -28.74 12.76 -18.69
C PRO A 230 -27.30 12.53 -18.20
N LEU A 231 -26.31 12.66 -19.08
CA LEU A 231 -24.88 12.50 -18.76
C LEU A 231 -24.43 13.36 -17.58
N ARG A 232 -24.92 14.61 -17.50
CA ARG A 232 -24.65 15.51 -16.36
C ARG A 232 -25.09 14.91 -15.02
N HIS A 233 -26.18 14.13 -14.99
CA HIS A 233 -26.68 13.48 -13.79
C HIS A 233 -25.83 12.25 -13.41
N GLN A 234 -25.38 11.49 -14.40
CA GLN A 234 -24.48 10.35 -14.18
C GLN A 234 -23.12 10.83 -13.64
N LEU A 235 -22.52 11.83 -14.27
CA LEU A 235 -21.26 12.43 -13.83
C LEU A 235 -21.39 13.04 -12.44
N SER A 236 -22.40 13.88 -12.19
CA SER A 236 -22.61 14.45 -10.85
C SER A 236 -22.86 13.38 -9.78
N THR A 237 -23.51 12.27 -10.12
CA THR A 237 -23.70 11.17 -9.16
C THR A 237 -22.38 10.48 -8.83
N VAL A 238 -21.53 10.19 -9.82
CA VAL A 238 -20.22 9.56 -9.58
C VAL A 238 -19.30 10.51 -8.80
N LEU A 239 -19.27 11.79 -9.15
CA LEU A 239 -18.53 12.82 -8.42
C LEU A 239 -19.04 12.96 -6.98
N TYR A 240 -20.36 12.94 -6.77
CA TYR A 240 -20.94 12.92 -5.42
C TYR A 240 -20.46 11.71 -4.62
N CYS A 241 -20.43 10.51 -5.22
CA CYS A 241 -19.93 9.31 -4.54
C CYS A 241 -18.45 9.44 -4.17
N GLN A 242 -17.62 9.98 -5.07
CA GLN A 242 -16.19 10.22 -4.81
C GLN A 242 -15.99 11.22 -3.68
N LEU A 243 -16.63 12.40 -3.72
CA LEU A 243 -16.54 13.41 -2.67
C LEU A 243 -17.01 12.89 -1.32
N THR A 244 -18.14 12.16 -1.29
CA THR A 244 -18.65 11.56 -0.06
C THR A 244 -17.70 10.50 0.49
N ALA A 245 -17.02 9.74 -0.36
CA ALA A 245 -16.02 8.77 0.06
C ALA A 245 -14.78 9.43 0.68
N PHE A 246 -14.31 10.57 0.17
CA PHE A 246 -13.23 11.33 0.80
C PHE A 246 -13.64 11.86 2.19
N LEU A 247 -14.86 12.37 2.33
CA LEU A 247 -15.39 12.77 3.63
C LEU A 247 -15.52 11.58 4.58
N PHE A 248 -15.95 10.43 4.07
CA PHE A 248 -16.09 9.24 4.91
C PHE A 248 -14.72 8.67 5.33
N ALA A 249 -13.68 8.82 4.50
CA ALA A 249 -12.30 8.45 4.80
C ALA A 249 -11.50 9.57 5.53
N ALA A 250 -12.15 10.63 6.03
CA ALA A 250 -11.48 11.79 6.62
C ALA A 250 -10.55 11.44 7.80
N CYS A 251 -10.84 10.40 8.58
CA CYS A 251 -9.97 9.89 9.64
C CYS A 251 -8.57 9.49 9.17
N GLN A 252 -8.39 9.15 7.89
CA GLN A 252 -7.09 8.90 7.26
C GLN A 252 -6.64 10.07 6.37
N VAL A 253 -7.55 10.63 5.58
CA VAL A 253 -7.22 11.66 4.59
C VAL A 253 -6.67 12.93 5.26
N LEU A 254 -7.26 13.36 6.39
CA LEU A 254 -6.92 14.64 7.01
C LEU A 254 -5.55 14.61 7.71
N PRO A 255 -5.19 13.58 8.51
CA PRO A 255 -3.83 13.44 9.05
C PRO A 255 -2.76 13.31 7.96
N THR A 256 -3.02 12.52 6.90
CA THR A 256 -2.06 12.41 5.80
C THR A 256 -1.89 13.72 5.05
N TRP A 257 -2.94 14.53 4.94
CA TRP A 257 -2.86 15.87 4.37
C TRP A 257 -1.99 16.82 5.21
N GLU A 258 -2.11 16.79 6.54
CA GLU A 258 -1.23 17.53 7.46
C GLU A 258 0.23 17.10 7.29
N LEU A 259 0.51 15.79 7.29
CA LEU A 259 1.86 15.27 7.04
C LEU A 259 2.41 15.73 5.70
N ARG A 260 1.59 15.75 4.65
CA ARG A 260 1.97 16.22 3.32
C ARG A 260 2.33 17.72 3.29
N GLN A 261 1.72 18.54 4.13
CA GLN A 261 2.07 19.96 4.25
C GLN A 261 3.41 20.17 4.96
N THR A 262 3.80 19.24 5.82
CA THR A 262 5.06 19.26 6.59
C THR A 262 6.16 18.37 5.99
N SER A 263 5.98 17.89 4.76
CA SER A 263 6.92 16.99 4.08
C SER A 263 7.62 17.68 2.91
N GLU A 264 8.58 16.98 2.30
CA GLU A 264 9.21 17.35 1.03
C GLU A 264 8.19 17.68 -0.08
N ARG A 265 6.96 17.15 0.04
CA ARG A 265 5.89 17.24 -0.97
C ARG A 265 4.95 18.42 -0.75
N ALA A 266 5.28 19.34 0.14
CA ALA A 266 4.50 20.56 0.38
C ALA A 266 4.41 21.43 -0.89
N GLY A 267 5.50 21.51 -1.67
CA GLY A 267 5.57 22.22 -2.95
C GLY A 267 4.99 21.44 -4.14
N LEU A 268 4.58 22.16 -5.18
CA LEU A 268 4.29 21.63 -6.52
C LEU A 268 5.15 22.38 -7.56
N PRO A 269 5.62 21.72 -8.64
CA PRO A 269 5.51 20.29 -8.93
C PRO A 269 6.49 19.45 -8.08
N ILE A 270 6.15 18.17 -7.86
CA ILE A 270 7.04 17.24 -7.15
C ILE A 270 8.24 16.93 -8.06
N PRO A 271 9.49 16.87 -7.55
CA PRO A 271 10.64 16.43 -8.35
C PRO A 271 10.43 15.02 -8.94
N ASP A 272 10.90 14.80 -10.17
CA ASP A 272 10.88 13.49 -10.85
C ASP A 272 9.50 12.81 -10.95
N VAL A 273 8.46 13.56 -11.34
CA VAL A 273 7.10 13.00 -11.59
C VAL A 273 7.15 11.85 -12.61
N ASP A 274 8.10 11.87 -13.54
CA ASP A 274 8.24 10.87 -14.61
C ASP A 274 8.97 9.59 -14.16
N TYR A 275 9.49 9.55 -12.92
CA TYR A 275 10.08 8.34 -12.34
C TYR A 275 9.06 7.21 -12.25
N GLY A 276 9.44 6.01 -12.69
CA GLY A 276 8.59 4.81 -12.63
C GLY A 276 7.69 4.64 -13.86
N ARG A 277 8.10 5.19 -15.01
CA ARG A 277 7.45 4.95 -16.31
C ARG A 277 7.84 3.59 -16.89
N ILE A 278 6.95 3.00 -17.68
CA ILE A 278 7.24 1.77 -18.44
C ILE A 278 8.09 2.18 -19.66
N PRO A 279 9.33 1.67 -19.82
CA PRO A 279 10.08 1.89 -21.05
C PRO A 279 9.27 1.38 -22.24
N TRP A 280 9.17 2.15 -23.32
CA TRP A 280 8.33 1.77 -24.47
C TRP A 280 8.69 0.39 -25.05
N GLN A 281 9.96 -0.02 -24.94
CA GLN A 281 10.47 -1.33 -25.36
C GLN A 281 9.84 -2.47 -24.55
N HIS A 282 9.55 -2.24 -23.26
CA HIS A 282 8.91 -3.21 -22.39
C HIS A 282 7.45 -3.47 -22.79
N LEU A 283 6.86 -2.70 -23.71
CA LEU A 283 5.55 -3.07 -24.27
C LEU A 283 5.59 -4.40 -25.04
N LEU A 284 6.77 -4.82 -25.51
CA LEU A 284 6.98 -6.16 -26.07
C LEU A 284 6.70 -7.26 -25.04
N GLN A 285 6.74 -6.94 -23.75
CA GLN A 285 6.44 -7.91 -22.71
C GLN A 285 5.01 -8.46 -22.81
N LEU A 286 4.07 -7.71 -23.41
CA LEU A 286 2.69 -8.18 -23.65
C LEU A 286 2.63 -9.49 -24.44
N ILE A 287 3.61 -9.75 -25.31
CA ILE A 287 3.68 -10.95 -26.16
C ILE A 287 4.92 -11.81 -25.88
N TRP A 288 5.86 -11.34 -25.07
CA TRP A 288 7.10 -12.03 -24.74
C TRP A 288 7.38 -11.94 -23.23
N PRO A 289 7.48 -13.06 -22.49
CA PRO A 289 7.60 -13.00 -21.04
C PRO A 289 8.85 -12.22 -20.58
N PRO A 290 8.75 -11.48 -19.46
CA PRO A 290 9.76 -10.53 -19.01
C PRO A 290 11.06 -11.15 -18.48
N GLU A 291 11.19 -12.48 -18.41
CA GLU A 291 12.35 -13.24 -17.91
C GLU A 291 13.69 -12.89 -18.60
N GLY A 292 13.66 -12.22 -19.75
CA GLY A 292 14.84 -11.70 -20.45
C GLY A 292 15.02 -10.18 -20.41
N TRP A 293 14.20 -9.43 -19.69
CA TRP A 293 14.18 -7.95 -19.74
C TRP A 293 14.81 -7.27 -18.51
N ALA A 294 15.15 -8.04 -17.47
CA ALA A 294 15.83 -7.52 -16.27
C ALA A 294 17.26 -7.01 -16.58
N ASP A 295 17.94 -7.60 -17.57
CA ASP A 295 19.30 -7.22 -18.01
C ASP A 295 19.33 -6.43 -19.34
N VAL A 296 18.23 -6.38 -20.11
CA VAL A 296 18.18 -5.72 -21.43
C VAL A 296 18.10 -4.19 -21.33
N SER A 297 17.82 -3.66 -20.15
CA SER A 297 17.85 -2.23 -19.90
C SER A 297 19.28 -1.72 -19.74
N GLY A 298 19.98 -1.49 -20.85
CA GLY A 298 20.94 -0.38 -20.98
C GLY A 298 20.29 1.01 -20.77
N TYR A 299 19.16 1.04 -20.06
CA TYR A 299 18.44 2.22 -19.61
C TYR A 299 19.04 2.61 -18.27
N PRO A 300 19.35 3.90 -18.05
CA PRO A 300 19.87 4.32 -16.78
C PRO A 300 18.83 4.01 -15.70
N ALA A 301 19.25 3.18 -14.72
CA ALA A 301 18.56 2.89 -13.46
C ALA A 301 17.83 4.10 -12.80
N PRO A 302 18.22 5.38 -12.97
CA PRO A 302 17.47 6.51 -12.39
C PRO A 302 16.03 6.76 -12.87
N LEU A 303 15.51 6.16 -13.96
CA LEU A 303 14.21 6.57 -14.53
C LEU A 303 13.01 5.65 -14.21
N THR A 304 13.22 4.42 -13.74
CA THR A 304 12.13 3.48 -13.43
C THR A 304 12.53 2.42 -12.42
N ASN A 305 11.57 1.63 -11.93
CA ASN A 305 11.84 0.44 -11.12
C ASN A 305 11.17 -0.80 -11.72
N GLY A 306 11.70 -1.98 -11.40
CA GLY A 306 11.23 -3.26 -11.93
C GLY A 306 9.70 -3.46 -11.81
N PRO A 307 9.12 -3.33 -10.60
CA PRO A 307 7.67 -3.44 -10.39
C PRO A 307 6.82 -2.50 -11.27
N ALA A 308 7.21 -1.23 -11.40
CA ALA A 308 6.46 -0.26 -12.20
C ALA A 308 6.68 -0.39 -13.71
N ALA A 309 7.77 -1.01 -14.15
CA ALA A 309 8.10 -1.24 -15.54
C ALA A 309 7.38 -2.47 -16.16
N SER A 310 6.59 -3.19 -15.37
CA SER A 310 5.90 -4.41 -15.79
C SER A 310 4.44 -4.18 -16.20
N LEU A 311 4.06 -4.78 -17.33
CA LEU A 311 2.73 -4.84 -17.91
C LEU A 311 2.58 -6.19 -18.63
N TYR A 312 2.35 -7.23 -17.84
CA TYR A 312 2.12 -8.58 -18.34
C TYR A 312 0.74 -9.10 -17.93
N VAL A 313 0.09 -9.85 -18.84
CA VAL A 313 -1.21 -10.51 -18.59
C VAL A 313 -1.27 -11.93 -19.17
N GLY A 314 -0.11 -12.47 -19.58
CA GLY A 314 0.02 -13.72 -20.32
C GLY A 314 0.05 -13.49 -21.84
N CYS A 315 0.99 -14.14 -22.51
CA CYS A 315 1.16 -14.08 -23.97
C CYS A 315 -0.11 -14.58 -24.67
N VAL A 316 -0.68 -15.70 -24.19
CA VAL A 316 -1.93 -16.27 -24.72
C VAL A 316 -3.06 -15.25 -24.60
N THR A 317 -3.19 -14.59 -23.44
CA THR A 317 -4.21 -13.55 -23.20
C THR A 317 -4.08 -12.40 -24.19
N SER A 318 -2.88 -11.86 -24.38
CA SER A 318 -2.65 -10.76 -25.32
C SER A 318 -2.99 -11.13 -26.76
N ILE A 319 -2.61 -12.34 -27.19
CA ILE A 319 -2.95 -12.86 -28.53
C ILE A 319 -4.48 -12.94 -28.69
N LEU A 320 -5.20 -13.50 -27.72
CA LEU A 320 -6.67 -13.60 -27.78
C LEU A 320 -7.35 -12.23 -27.83
N ALA A 321 -6.84 -11.24 -27.10
CA ALA A 321 -7.35 -9.87 -27.15
C ALA A 321 -7.13 -9.23 -28.53
N ILE A 322 -5.96 -9.40 -29.13
CA ILE A 322 -5.65 -8.92 -30.49
C ILE A 322 -6.55 -9.60 -31.52
N LEU A 323 -6.71 -10.93 -31.44
CA LEU A 323 -7.60 -11.67 -32.33
C LEU A 323 -9.05 -11.18 -32.26
N LEU A 324 -9.53 -10.80 -31.07
CA LEU A 324 -10.86 -10.20 -30.93
C LEU A 324 -10.95 -8.85 -31.64
N LEU A 325 -9.96 -7.97 -31.46
CA LEU A 325 -9.92 -6.64 -32.09
C LEU A 325 -9.86 -6.73 -33.61
N LEU A 326 -9.15 -7.72 -34.15
CA LEU A 326 -9.07 -8.00 -35.59
C LEU A 326 -10.30 -8.75 -36.14
N SER A 327 -11.09 -9.37 -35.27
CA SER A 327 -12.28 -10.12 -35.70
C SER A 327 -13.40 -9.19 -36.17
N ARG A 328 -14.09 -9.59 -37.24
CA ARG A 328 -15.35 -8.94 -37.66
C ARG A 328 -16.46 -9.04 -36.61
N THR A 329 -16.28 -9.90 -35.61
CA THR A 329 -17.17 -10.13 -34.48
C THR A 329 -16.98 -9.10 -33.36
N TYR A 330 -16.02 -8.17 -33.48
CA TYR A 330 -15.81 -7.09 -32.52
C TYR A 330 -17.06 -6.19 -32.43
N ARG A 331 -17.73 -6.22 -31.28
CA ARG A 331 -19.02 -5.55 -31.08
C ARG A 331 -18.84 -4.14 -30.54
N ARG A 332 -19.82 -3.27 -30.82
CA ARG A 332 -19.88 -1.90 -30.27
C ARG A 332 -19.79 -1.85 -28.74
N GLN A 333 -20.27 -2.90 -28.06
CA GLN A 333 -20.26 -3.04 -26.59
C GLN A 333 -18.85 -3.15 -25.98
N ASP A 334 -17.82 -3.49 -26.76
CA ASP A 334 -16.45 -3.67 -26.26
C ASP A 334 -15.53 -2.49 -26.65
N ARG A 335 -16.06 -1.49 -27.39
CA ARG A 335 -15.36 -0.26 -27.86
C ARG A 335 -14.74 0.61 -26.76
N ILE A 336 -15.22 0.52 -25.52
CA ILE A 336 -14.65 1.27 -24.40
C ILE A 336 -13.18 0.92 -24.19
N TRP A 337 -12.83 -0.35 -24.36
CA TRP A 337 -11.46 -0.85 -24.21
C TRP A 337 -10.54 -0.44 -25.35
N PHE A 338 -11.09 -0.20 -26.55
CA PHE A 338 -10.34 0.38 -27.67
C PHE A 338 -9.77 1.77 -27.34
N TRP A 339 -10.46 2.53 -26.47
CA TRP A 339 -9.98 3.84 -26.02
C TRP A 339 -9.19 3.77 -24.72
N LEU A 340 -9.67 3.02 -23.72
CA LEU A 340 -9.02 2.98 -22.41
C LEU A 340 -7.63 2.33 -22.45
N ILE A 341 -7.44 1.24 -23.23
CA ILE A 341 -6.15 0.54 -23.26
C ILE A 341 -5.05 1.46 -23.83
N PRO A 342 -5.16 2.04 -25.04
CA PRO A 342 -4.09 2.88 -25.57
C PRO A 342 -3.83 4.12 -24.71
N VAL A 343 -4.89 4.79 -24.23
CA VAL A 343 -4.73 5.97 -23.35
C VAL A 343 -3.96 5.59 -22.08
N SER A 344 -4.33 4.49 -21.43
CA SER A 344 -3.63 4.04 -20.22
C SER A 344 -2.17 3.65 -20.47
N ILE A 345 -1.84 3.06 -21.64
CA ILE A 345 -0.46 2.75 -22.03
C ILE A 345 0.34 4.05 -22.26
N VAL A 346 -0.25 5.05 -22.92
CA VAL A 346 0.41 6.35 -23.13
C VAL A 346 0.72 7.04 -21.80
N PHE A 347 -0.20 6.99 -20.84
CA PHE A 347 0.08 7.45 -19.48
C PHE A 347 1.17 6.60 -18.83
N ALA A 348 1.12 5.27 -18.95
CA ALA A 348 2.07 4.36 -18.30
C ALA A 348 3.51 4.50 -18.79
N VAL A 349 3.70 4.81 -20.07
CA VAL A 349 5.02 5.06 -20.68
C VAL A 349 5.58 6.45 -20.32
N GLY A 350 4.77 7.34 -19.76
CA GLY A 350 5.23 8.65 -19.28
C GLY A 350 5.50 9.70 -20.37
N TRP A 351 5.22 9.39 -21.64
CA TRP A 351 5.47 10.34 -22.75
C TRP A 351 4.75 11.68 -22.61
N LEU A 352 3.59 11.70 -21.94
CA LEU A 352 2.81 12.91 -21.72
C LEU A 352 3.05 13.57 -20.36
N THR A 353 3.95 13.04 -19.52
CA THR A 353 4.23 13.60 -18.18
C THR A 353 4.57 15.09 -18.19
N PRO A 354 5.37 15.61 -19.14
CA PRO A 354 5.66 17.04 -19.23
C PRO A 354 4.41 17.92 -19.33
N VAL A 355 3.32 17.39 -19.88
CA VAL A 355 2.06 18.12 -20.10
C VAL A 355 1.05 17.84 -18.99
N TYR A 356 0.79 16.57 -18.67
CA TYR A 356 -0.29 16.23 -17.76
C TYR A 356 0.02 16.57 -16.30
N GLN A 357 1.28 16.74 -15.90
CA GLN A 357 1.64 17.09 -14.52
C GLN A 357 1.00 18.40 -14.03
N TYR A 358 0.61 19.29 -14.95
CA TYR A 358 -0.09 20.54 -14.66
C TYR A 358 -1.61 20.39 -14.58
N ILE A 359 -2.16 19.23 -14.96
CA ILE A 359 -3.58 18.92 -14.79
C ILE A 359 -3.84 18.66 -13.30
N PRO A 360 -4.88 19.28 -12.69
CA PRO A 360 -5.19 19.09 -11.28
C PRO A 360 -5.25 17.60 -10.88
N GLY A 361 -4.50 17.24 -9.84
CA GLY A 361 -4.40 15.87 -9.33
C GLY A 361 -3.25 15.05 -9.91
N PHE A 362 -2.86 15.24 -11.17
CA PHE A 362 -1.84 14.39 -11.79
C PHE A 362 -0.42 14.73 -11.33
N GLY A 363 -0.09 16.00 -11.09
CA GLY A 363 1.21 16.41 -10.55
C GLY A 363 1.45 16.02 -9.09
N PHE A 364 0.46 15.44 -8.40
CA PHE A 364 0.59 14.98 -7.02
C PHE A 364 1.17 13.57 -6.89
N PHE A 365 1.18 12.77 -7.95
CA PHE A 365 1.52 11.35 -7.88
C PHE A 365 2.63 10.98 -8.88
N LYS A 366 3.65 10.27 -8.38
CA LYS A 366 4.73 9.67 -9.19
C LYS A 366 4.32 8.31 -9.75
N ILE A 367 5.20 7.73 -10.58
CA ILE A 367 5.14 6.35 -11.07
C ILE A 367 3.97 6.16 -12.06
N PRO A 368 4.07 6.77 -13.26
CA PRO A 368 3.08 6.61 -14.30
C PRO A 368 2.83 5.15 -14.70
N GLY A 369 3.80 4.24 -14.57
CA GLY A 369 3.65 2.83 -14.96
C GLY A 369 2.42 2.14 -14.35
N ARG A 370 1.94 2.62 -13.20
CA ARG A 370 0.72 2.16 -12.52
C ARG A 370 -0.57 2.33 -13.34
N TYR A 371 -0.62 3.28 -14.30
CA TYR A 371 -1.74 3.38 -15.24
C TYR A 371 -1.90 2.11 -16.08
N GLY A 372 -0.84 1.30 -16.22
CA GLY A 372 -0.88 -0.01 -16.86
C GLY A 372 -1.91 -0.98 -16.26
N MET A 373 -2.36 -0.77 -15.01
CA MET A 373 -3.45 -1.55 -14.40
C MET A 373 -4.74 -1.51 -15.24
N ILE A 374 -5.06 -0.36 -15.85
CA ILE A 374 -6.24 -0.20 -16.70
C ILE A 374 -6.09 -1.02 -17.99
N ALA A 375 -4.91 -0.97 -18.61
CA ALA A 375 -4.57 -1.77 -19.79
C ALA A 375 -4.66 -3.27 -19.47
N ALA A 376 -4.06 -3.70 -18.36
CA ALA A 376 -4.05 -5.10 -17.95
C ALA A 376 -5.47 -5.66 -17.76
N LEU A 377 -6.35 -4.93 -17.06
CA LEU A 377 -7.75 -5.33 -16.91
C LEU A 377 -8.47 -5.36 -18.26
N GLY A 378 -8.27 -4.35 -19.10
CA GLY A 378 -8.92 -4.25 -20.41
C GLY A 378 -8.54 -5.38 -21.36
N ILE A 379 -7.24 -5.69 -21.48
CA ILE A 379 -6.72 -6.79 -22.30
C ILE A 379 -7.30 -8.12 -21.81
N SER A 380 -7.31 -8.34 -20.49
CA SER A 380 -7.85 -9.55 -19.88
C SER A 380 -9.35 -9.73 -20.16
N LEU A 381 -10.13 -8.65 -20.11
CA LEU A 381 -11.57 -8.67 -20.44
C LEU A 381 -11.84 -8.90 -21.92
N LEU A 382 -11.04 -8.32 -22.82
CA LEU A 382 -11.12 -8.59 -24.26
C LEU A 382 -10.78 -10.06 -24.58
N ALA A 383 -9.75 -10.61 -23.97
CA ALA A 383 -9.40 -12.03 -24.10
C ALA A 383 -10.54 -12.92 -23.59
N GLY A 384 -11.09 -12.63 -22.41
CA GLY A 384 -12.27 -13.32 -21.88
C GLY A 384 -13.47 -13.25 -22.81
N ARG A 385 -13.71 -12.09 -23.46
CA ARG A 385 -14.79 -11.95 -24.45
C ARG A 385 -14.56 -12.83 -25.68
N PHE A 386 -13.33 -12.94 -26.18
CA PHE A 386 -13.00 -13.86 -27.27
C PHE A 386 -13.35 -15.30 -26.90
N ILE A 387 -12.97 -15.71 -25.70
CA ILE A 387 -13.31 -17.04 -25.15
C ILE A 387 -14.83 -17.23 -25.08
N ASP A 388 -15.56 -16.23 -24.61
CA ASP A 388 -17.03 -16.29 -24.53
C ASP A 388 -17.68 -16.49 -25.91
N LEU A 389 -17.19 -15.81 -26.95
CA LEU A 389 -17.68 -15.97 -28.32
C LEU A 389 -17.44 -17.39 -28.84
N MET A 390 -16.27 -17.94 -28.57
CA MET A 390 -15.91 -19.30 -28.97
C MET A 390 -16.76 -20.34 -28.23
N ILE A 391 -16.96 -20.19 -26.92
CA ILE A 391 -17.84 -21.09 -26.12
C ILE A 391 -19.25 -21.11 -26.69
N ARG A 392 -19.83 -19.93 -26.97
CA ARG A 392 -21.19 -19.83 -27.53
C ARG A 392 -21.30 -20.45 -28.92
N LYS A 393 -20.28 -20.28 -29.77
CA LYS A 393 -20.23 -20.88 -31.11
C LYS A 393 -20.26 -22.41 -31.03
N ILE A 394 -19.44 -22.99 -30.15
CA ILE A 394 -19.38 -24.45 -29.92
C ILE A 394 -20.71 -25.00 -29.39
N GLN A 395 -21.40 -24.28 -28.49
CA GLN A 395 -22.70 -24.71 -27.95
C GLN A 395 -23.81 -24.73 -29.01
N HIS A 396 -23.71 -23.83 -30.00
CA HIS A 396 -24.66 -23.77 -31.11
C HIS A 396 -24.49 -24.95 -32.08
N ASP A 397 -23.26 -25.37 -32.34
CA ASP A 397 -22.92 -26.50 -33.21
C ASP A 397 -23.10 -27.84 -32.45
N ARG A 398 -24.34 -28.38 -32.43
CA ARG A 398 -24.84 -29.59 -31.69
C ARG A 398 -24.07 -30.93 -31.86
N ILE A 399 -22.84 -30.95 -32.36
CA ILE A 399 -22.07 -32.17 -32.63
C ILE A 399 -21.26 -32.58 -31.40
N GLN A 400 -21.64 -33.69 -30.74
CA GLN A 400 -20.98 -34.20 -29.53
C GLN A 400 -19.45 -34.45 -29.69
N ARG A 401 -18.98 -34.81 -30.89
CA ARG A 401 -17.53 -34.97 -31.18
C ARG A 401 -16.78 -33.63 -31.19
N ILE A 402 -17.40 -32.54 -31.64
CA ILE A 402 -16.84 -31.18 -31.59
C ILE A 402 -16.79 -30.69 -30.15
N HIS A 403 -17.78 -31.07 -29.32
CA HIS A 403 -17.83 -30.72 -27.90
C HIS A 403 -16.66 -31.29 -27.08
N ARG A 404 -16.24 -32.55 -27.29
CA ARG A 404 -15.08 -33.12 -26.59
C ARG A 404 -13.75 -32.49 -27.01
N ARG A 405 -13.54 -32.26 -28.31
CA ARG A 405 -12.32 -31.62 -28.83
C ARG A 405 -12.19 -30.17 -28.36
N SER A 406 -13.31 -29.45 -28.33
CA SER A 406 -13.33 -28.07 -27.83
C SER A 406 -13.09 -27.99 -26.32
N LEU A 407 -13.69 -28.87 -25.51
CA LEU A 407 -13.40 -28.95 -24.07
C LEU A 407 -11.91 -29.23 -23.81
N LEU A 408 -11.29 -30.16 -24.54
CA LEU A 408 -9.86 -30.43 -24.42
C LEU A 408 -9.03 -29.19 -24.79
N MET A 409 -9.35 -28.54 -25.91
CA MET A 409 -8.69 -27.29 -26.33
C MET A 409 -8.84 -26.19 -25.26
N TRP A 410 -9.99 -26.09 -24.60
CA TRP A 410 -10.21 -25.13 -23.52
C TRP A 410 -9.38 -25.42 -22.28
N SER A 411 -9.34 -26.69 -21.86
CA SER A 411 -8.50 -27.11 -20.75
C SER A 411 -7.02 -26.86 -21.05
N LEU A 412 -6.58 -27.12 -22.29
CA LEU A 412 -5.22 -26.83 -22.73
C LEU A 412 -4.92 -25.32 -22.74
N LEU A 413 -5.85 -24.48 -23.21
CA LEU A 413 -5.68 -23.04 -23.23
C LEU A 413 -5.62 -22.45 -21.81
N LEU A 414 -6.50 -22.90 -20.91
CA LEU A 414 -6.46 -22.52 -19.50
C LEU A 414 -5.18 -23.01 -18.81
N ALA A 415 -4.76 -24.24 -19.06
CA ALA A 415 -3.52 -24.79 -18.52
C ALA A 415 -2.29 -24.04 -19.05
N ALA A 416 -2.24 -23.74 -20.35
CA ALA A 416 -1.17 -22.95 -20.95
C ALA A 416 -1.11 -21.53 -20.37
N THR A 417 -2.27 -20.88 -20.18
CA THR A 417 -2.34 -19.54 -19.56
C THR A 417 -1.92 -19.59 -18.10
N ALA A 418 -2.37 -20.59 -17.33
CA ALA A 418 -1.98 -20.76 -15.94
C ALA A 418 -0.48 -21.05 -15.78
N PHE A 419 0.08 -21.87 -16.67
CA PHE A 419 1.51 -22.17 -16.71
C PHE A 419 2.34 -20.92 -17.05
N ASP A 420 1.96 -20.21 -18.11
CA ASP A 420 2.58 -18.93 -18.52
C ASP A 420 2.59 -17.90 -17.38
N LEU A 421 1.43 -17.70 -16.73
CA LEU A 421 1.33 -16.81 -15.58
C LEU A 421 2.11 -17.32 -14.36
N HIS A 422 2.23 -18.64 -14.17
CA HIS A 422 3.02 -19.21 -13.08
C HIS A 422 4.52 -18.99 -13.30
N SER A 423 5.02 -19.22 -14.52
CA SER A 423 6.41 -18.88 -14.89
C SER A 423 6.70 -17.41 -14.63
N HIS A 424 5.82 -16.53 -15.12
CA HIS A 424 5.90 -15.10 -14.84
C HIS A 424 5.90 -14.79 -13.34
N PHE A 425 4.98 -15.37 -12.58
CA PHE A 425 4.89 -15.19 -11.13
C PHE A 425 6.20 -15.60 -10.43
N THR A 426 6.82 -16.70 -10.83
CA THR A 426 8.09 -17.13 -10.24
C THR A 426 9.27 -16.25 -10.66
N ALA A 427 9.20 -15.61 -11.83
CA ALA A 427 10.31 -14.87 -12.39
C ALA A 427 10.38 -13.38 -11.99
N VAL A 428 9.24 -12.72 -11.77
CA VAL A 428 9.20 -11.25 -11.61
C VAL A 428 8.50 -10.76 -10.36
N THR A 429 8.31 -11.61 -9.36
CA THR A 429 7.72 -11.18 -8.09
C THR A 429 8.64 -10.26 -7.28
N TYR A 430 9.94 -10.20 -7.63
CA TYR A 430 10.98 -9.43 -6.92
C TYR A 430 11.01 -9.75 -5.41
N THR A 431 10.47 -10.91 -5.04
CA THR A 431 10.34 -11.41 -3.68
C THR A 431 10.58 -12.91 -3.70
N GLU A 432 11.28 -13.41 -2.69
CA GLU A 432 11.52 -14.83 -2.46
C GLU A 432 10.68 -15.33 -1.29
N PHE A 433 10.32 -16.61 -1.35
CA PHE A 433 9.70 -17.29 -0.22
C PHE A 433 10.80 -17.96 0.60
N VAL A 434 10.93 -17.54 1.85
CA VAL A 434 11.97 -18.03 2.76
C VAL A 434 11.31 -18.52 4.05
N PRO A 435 11.73 -19.66 4.63
CA PRO A 435 11.33 -20.03 5.97
C PRO A 435 11.74 -18.95 6.99
N ILE A 436 10.79 -18.10 7.37
CA ILE A 436 10.99 -17.01 8.32
C ILE A 436 9.93 -17.11 9.39
N HIS A 437 10.39 -17.14 10.63
CA HIS A 437 9.54 -17.14 11.82
C HIS A 437 9.89 -15.93 12.66
N SER A 438 9.05 -14.90 12.62
CA SER A 438 9.26 -13.65 13.36
C SER A 438 9.51 -13.77 14.84
N ARG A 439 8.88 -14.75 15.49
CA ARG A 439 9.17 -15.07 16.89
C ARG A 439 10.64 -15.47 17.09
N ASP A 440 11.21 -16.22 16.17
CA ASP A 440 12.63 -16.60 16.19
C ASP A 440 13.53 -15.38 15.89
N LEU A 441 13.08 -14.49 14.98
CA LEU A 441 13.78 -13.24 14.65
C LEU A 441 13.87 -12.30 15.86
N LEU A 442 12.81 -12.25 16.64
CA LEU A 442 12.62 -11.35 17.77
C LEU A 442 13.25 -11.84 19.08
N GLN A 443 13.20 -13.14 19.37
CA GLN A 443 13.72 -13.68 20.64
C GLN A 443 15.21 -14.05 20.58
N GLY A 444 15.73 -14.35 19.38
CA GLY A 444 17.13 -14.72 19.17
C GLY A 444 18.09 -13.54 18.97
N SER A 445 17.59 -12.35 18.58
CA SER A 445 18.47 -11.24 18.23
C SER A 445 19.26 -10.74 19.44
N ARG A 446 20.59 -10.70 19.28
CA ARG A 446 21.50 -10.11 20.26
C ARG A 446 21.22 -8.62 20.44
N LEU A 447 20.71 -7.95 19.41
CA LEU A 447 20.39 -6.52 19.44
C LEU A 447 19.14 -6.22 20.28
N ARG A 448 18.12 -7.09 20.28
CA ARG A 448 16.95 -6.91 21.16
C ARG A 448 17.32 -7.02 22.64
N ARG A 449 18.33 -7.82 22.99
CA ARG A 449 18.82 -7.89 24.38
C ARG A 449 19.45 -6.56 24.83
N LEU A 450 20.00 -5.76 23.92
CA LEU A 450 20.54 -4.42 24.24
C LEU A 450 19.43 -3.44 24.65
N THR A 451 18.23 -3.53 24.06
CA THR A 451 17.09 -2.67 24.44
C THR A 451 16.44 -3.06 25.76
N THR A 452 16.37 -4.35 26.08
CA THR A 452 15.77 -4.80 27.35
C THR A 452 16.67 -4.49 28.56
N ALA A 453 17.99 -4.37 28.36
CA ALA A 453 18.96 -4.20 29.44
C ALA A 453 19.21 -2.74 29.85
N GLN A 454 18.87 -1.74 29.02
CA GLN A 454 19.03 -0.32 29.34
C GLN A 454 17.69 0.34 29.68
N GLN A 455 17.38 0.44 30.98
CA GLN A 455 16.12 1.02 31.48
C GLN A 455 16.10 2.56 31.59
N ASP A 456 17.25 3.24 31.53
CA ASP A 456 17.31 4.70 31.78
C ASP A 456 17.03 5.55 30.52
N SER A 457 17.35 5.05 29.32
CA SER A 457 17.00 5.66 28.03
C SER A 457 17.14 4.63 26.90
N PRO A 458 16.16 4.51 25.97
CA PRO A 458 16.25 3.55 24.87
C PRO A 458 17.39 3.92 23.91
N PRO A 459 18.22 2.94 23.48
CA PRO A 459 19.30 3.20 22.54
C PRO A 459 18.75 3.59 21.17
N ARG A 460 19.43 4.54 20.52
CA ARG A 460 19.26 4.88 19.11
C ARG A 460 20.46 4.34 18.34
N ILE A 461 20.18 3.54 17.32
CA ILE A 461 21.19 2.85 16.51
C ILE A 461 21.25 3.48 15.13
N TRP A 462 22.46 3.83 14.70
CA TRP A 462 22.73 4.16 13.33
C TRP A 462 23.15 2.90 12.56
N THR A 463 22.39 2.56 11.52
CA THR A 463 22.60 1.32 10.78
C THR A 463 22.25 1.50 9.31
N PHE A 464 22.86 0.66 8.47
CA PHE A 464 22.40 0.41 7.10
C PHE A 464 21.21 -0.57 7.11
N GLY A 465 20.46 -0.62 6.01
CA GLY A 465 19.40 -1.63 5.81
C GLY A 465 17.96 -1.24 6.20
N GLN A 466 17.62 0.05 6.09
CA GLN A 466 16.25 0.59 6.23
C GLN A 466 15.60 0.18 7.57
N ASN A 467 14.26 0.08 7.66
CA ASN A 467 13.57 -0.16 8.93
C ASN A 467 13.65 -1.62 9.42
N SER A 468 14.40 -2.50 8.75
CA SER A 468 14.44 -3.94 9.05
C SER A 468 14.71 -4.22 10.53
N LEU A 469 15.55 -3.39 11.17
CA LEU A 469 15.86 -3.49 12.61
C LEU A 469 14.83 -2.82 13.53
N ALA A 470 14.03 -1.87 13.05
CA ALA A 470 12.99 -1.22 13.85
C ALA A 470 11.96 -2.24 14.36
N GLY A 471 11.73 -3.31 13.59
CA GLY A 471 10.85 -4.41 13.96
C GLY A 471 11.30 -5.17 15.21
N THR A 472 12.55 -4.99 15.67
CA THR A 472 13.05 -5.59 16.93
C THR A 472 12.78 -4.74 18.18
N GLY A 473 12.09 -3.60 18.02
CA GLY A 473 11.86 -2.61 19.07
C GLY A 473 13.00 -1.62 19.26
N LEU A 474 14.03 -1.66 18.40
CA LEU A 474 15.14 -0.71 18.40
C LEU A 474 14.75 0.59 17.70
N ASN A 475 15.23 1.73 18.22
CA ASN A 475 15.18 2.97 17.46
C ASN A 475 16.32 2.99 16.44
N VAL A 476 15.99 2.99 15.14
CA VAL A 476 16.97 2.95 14.05
C VAL A 476 17.03 4.27 13.29
N THR A 477 18.22 4.65 12.83
CA THR A 477 18.46 5.89 12.09
C THR A 477 19.48 5.62 10.97
N PRO A 478 19.30 6.15 9.75
CA PRO A 478 18.09 6.81 9.27
C PRO A 478 16.93 5.81 9.15
N GLY A 479 15.71 6.33 9.05
CA GLY A 479 14.50 5.54 8.86
C GLY A 479 13.94 5.72 7.46
N PHE A 480 13.38 4.67 6.87
CA PHE A 480 12.65 4.77 5.61
C PHE A 480 11.16 4.98 5.90
N VAL A 481 10.62 6.14 5.53
CA VAL A 481 9.21 6.49 5.77
C VAL A 481 8.52 6.81 4.45
N GLY A 482 7.23 6.51 4.35
CA GLY A 482 6.51 6.60 3.08
C GLY A 482 6.31 8.04 2.59
N LEU A 483 6.10 8.94 3.55
CA LEU A 483 5.99 10.37 3.34
C LEU A 483 6.87 11.08 4.38
N PRO A 484 8.17 11.31 4.09
CA PRO A 484 9.10 11.84 5.07
C PRO A 484 8.76 13.28 5.48
N PRO A 485 8.71 13.59 6.78
CA PRO A 485 8.75 14.97 7.25
C PRO A 485 9.94 15.72 6.65
N GLU A 486 9.78 17.02 6.38
CA GLU A 486 10.80 17.85 5.74
C GLU A 486 12.19 17.74 6.40
N PRO A 487 12.32 17.67 7.74
CA PRO A 487 13.63 17.56 8.36
C PRO A 487 14.40 16.29 7.99
N TYR A 488 13.74 15.25 7.49
CA TYR A 488 14.40 13.98 7.10
C TYR A 488 14.99 14.02 5.70
N VAL A 489 14.60 14.98 4.86
CA VAL A 489 15.15 15.12 3.50
C VAL A 489 16.06 16.33 3.35
N ASN A 490 15.94 17.32 4.23
CA ASN A 490 16.74 18.52 4.17
C ASN A 490 18.20 18.22 4.57
N PRO A 491 19.22 18.50 3.72
CA PRO A 491 20.61 18.15 3.99
C PRO A 491 21.19 18.69 5.30
N GLU A 492 20.68 19.81 5.81
CA GLU A 492 21.15 20.45 7.04
C GLU A 492 20.61 19.76 8.29
N THR A 493 19.40 19.22 8.22
CA THR A 493 18.66 18.64 9.35
C THR A 493 18.50 17.12 9.28
N ARG A 494 18.76 16.52 8.12
CA ARG A 494 18.53 15.10 7.93
C ARG A 494 19.44 14.29 8.86
N PRO A 495 18.91 13.22 9.49
CA PRO A 495 19.75 12.28 10.20
C PRO A 495 20.86 11.73 9.31
N PRO A 496 22.01 11.34 9.88
CA PRO A 496 23.12 10.84 9.09
C PRO A 496 22.74 9.49 8.45
N GLU A 497 23.03 9.33 7.15
CA GLU A 497 22.57 8.17 6.36
C GLU A 497 23.70 7.20 5.98
N GLU A 498 24.80 7.70 5.41
CA GLU A 498 25.88 6.88 4.87
C GLU A 498 26.91 6.46 5.93
N ILE A 499 27.21 5.17 6.02
CA ILE A 499 28.27 4.64 6.89
C ILE A 499 29.41 4.18 5.99
N ASP A 500 30.50 4.95 5.92
CA ASP A 500 31.74 4.54 5.26
C ASP A 500 32.70 3.92 6.30
N PRO A 501 33.08 2.63 6.16
CA PRO A 501 34.04 2.00 7.07
C PRO A 501 35.36 2.75 7.21
N ALA A 502 35.78 3.51 6.19
CA ALA A 502 37.01 4.31 6.20
C ALA A 502 36.98 5.49 7.18
N GLY A 503 35.79 6.05 7.45
CA GLY A 503 35.62 7.15 8.40
C GLY A 503 34.37 8.00 8.13
N PRO A 504 33.96 8.83 9.10
CA PRO A 504 32.80 9.70 8.95
C PRO A 504 33.09 10.90 8.03
N GLY A 505 32.06 11.36 7.33
CA GLY A 505 32.09 12.62 6.59
C GLY A 505 32.09 13.86 7.50
N PRO A 506 32.31 15.06 6.93
CA PRO A 506 32.33 16.31 7.69
C PRO A 506 31.03 16.56 8.47
N GLY A 507 31.14 16.86 9.77
CA GLY A 507 29.99 17.17 10.65
C GLY A 507 29.07 15.98 10.97
N GLN A 508 29.36 14.79 10.45
CA GLN A 508 28.47 13.64 10.56
C GLN A 508 28.39 13.08 11.98
N LEU A 509 29.53 12.98 12.68
CA LEU A 509 29.58 12.57 14.08
C LEU A 509 28.94 13.60 15.03
N GLU A 510 29.15 14.89 14.76
CA GLU A 510 28.54 15.97 15.55
C GLU A 510 27.02 15.89 15.47
N ARG A 511 26.48 15.67 14.27
CA ARG A 511 25.05 15.47 14.05
C ARG A 511 24.54 14.19 14.73
N ALA A 512 25.27 13.09 14.61
CA ALA A 512 24.92 11.82 15.27
C ALA A 512 24.80 12.00 16.79
N ARG A 513 25.78 12.68 17.41
CA ARG A 513 25.77 13.02 18.84
C ARG A 513 24.63 13.98 19.19
N ALA A 514 24.34 14.96 18.35
CA ALA A 514 23.24 15.92 18.52
C ALA A 514 21.86 15.24 18.48
N TYR A 515 21.72 14.12 17.76
CA TYR A 515 20.49 13.34 17.64
C TYR A 515 20.41 12.16 18.63
N ALA A 516 21.29 12.15 19.63
CA ALA A 516 21.35 11.11 20.67
C ALA A 516 21.51 9.70 20.08
N ILE A 517 22.30 9.55 19.00
CA ILE A 517 22.71 8.24 18.48
C ILE A 517 23.73 7.65 19.45
N THR A 518 23.46 6.44 19.92
CA THR A 518 24.26 5.76 20.96
C THR A 518 25.13 4.65 20.39
N HIS A 519 24.68 3.98 19.34
CA HIS A 519 25.38 2.85 18.75
C HIS A 519 25.42 3.00 17.23
N ILE A 520 26.47 2.46 16.61
CA ILE A 520 26.60 2.36 15.15
C ILE A 520 26.82 0.90 14.78
N ILE A 521 26.09 0.42 13.78
CA ILE A 521 26.27 -0.91 13.17
C ILE A 521 26.98 -0.75 11.84
N PHE A 522 28.10 -1.44 11.67
CA PHE A 522 28.94 -1.43 10.47
C PHE A 522 28.87 -2.76 9.74
N ASP A 523 28.92 -2.65 8.40
CA ASP A 523 28.91 -3.81 7.50
C ASP A 523 30.24 -4.56 7.55
N ASP A 524 31.33 -3.79 7.61
CA ASP A 524 32.71 -4.26 7.71
C ASP A 524 33.36 -3.76 9.00
N ALA A 525 34.54 -4.30 9.32
CA ALA A 525 35.31 -3.88 10.48
C ALA A 525 35.65 -2.37 10.36
N PRO A 526 35.16 -1.52 11.27
CA PRO A 526 35.35 -0.08 11.16
C PRO A 526 36.71 0.34 11.72
N ASN A 527 37.20 1.50 11.29
CA ASN A 527 38.19 2.24 12.06
C ASN A 527 37.51 2.88 13.28
N ALA A 528 37.49 2.16 14.41
CA ALA A 528 36.79 2.55 15.63
C ALA A 528 37.17 3.96 16.12
N ALA A 529 38.47 4.29 16.08
CA ALA A 529 38.97 5.60 16.50
C ALA A 529 38.46 6.73 15.60
N ALA A 530 38.45 6.53 14.27
CA ALA A 530 37.93 7.52 13.33
C ALA A 530 36.42 7.78 13.54
N TRP A 531 35.68 6.73 13.92
CA TRP A 531 34.25 6.80 14.21
C TRP A 531 33.93 7.23 15.65
N GLY A 532 34.94 7.50 16.49
CA GLY A 532 34.75 7.87 17.89
C GLY A 532 33.97 6.82 18.69
N CYS A 533 34.15 5.56 18.33
CA CYS A 533 33.45 4.43 18.94
C CYS A 533 34.40 3.63 19.85
N ASP A 534 33.89 3.23 21.01
CA ASP A 534 34.54 2.26 21.88
C ASP A 534 33.83 0.91 21.82
N ASP A 535 34.46 -0.12 22.40
CA ASP A 535 33.89 -1.46 22.58
C ASP A 535 33.30 -2.07 21.30
N VAL A 536 34.03 -1.94 20.18
CA VAL A 536 33.58 -2.50 18.90
C VAL A 536 33.62 -4.03 18.96
N HIS A 537 32.46 -4.64 18.77
CA HIS A 537 32.30 -6.10 18.81
C HIS A 537 31.70 -6.64 17.53
N SER A 538 32.27 -7.75 17.04
CA SER A 538 31.66 -8.51 15.97
C SER A 538 30.58 -9.46 16.48
N PHE A 539 29.53 -9.66 15.69
CA PHE A 539 28.47 -10.62 15.96
C PHE A 539 27.85 -11.13 14.66
N HIS A 540 27.22 -12.29 14.72
CA HIS A 540 26.33 -12.77 13.67
C HIS A 540 24.90 -12.60 14.14
N ASP A 541 24.03 -12.12 13.25
CA ASP A 541 22.59 -12.05 13.49
C ASP A 541 21.89 -12.81 12.36
N SER A 542 21.31 -13.95 12.72
CA SER A 542 20.67 -14.86 11.77
C SER A 542 19.51 -14.23 10.99
N PHE A 543 18.87 -13.18 11.54
CA PHE A 543 17.81 -12.46 10.86
C PHE A 543 18.39 -11.48 9.84
N LEU A 544 19.26 -10.57 10.31
CA LEU A 544 19.89 -9.59 9.43
C LEU A 544 20.66 -10.24 8.30
N SER A 545 21.37 -11.33 8.60
CA SER A 545 22.12 -12.05 7.58
C SER A 545 21.24 -12.64 6.48
N ARG A 546 19.98 -13.01 6.77
CA ARG A 546 19.02 -13.50 5.76
C ARG A 546 18.37 -12.34 5.02
N VAL A 547 17.89 -11.32 5.74
CA VAL A 547 17.19 -10.17 5.13
C VAL A 547 18.12 -9.33 4.26
N MET A 548 19.38 -9.18 4.66
CA MET A 548 20.39 -8.40 3.92
C MET A 548 21.27 -9.27 3.01
N ASN A 549 20.92 -10.55 2.80
CA ASN A 549 21.68 -11.50 1.98
C ASN A 549 23.21 -11.53 2.29
N ARG A 550 23.57 -11.56 3.58
CA ARG A 550 24.97 -11.50 4.06
C ARG A 550 25.67 -12.86 4.06
N PHE A 551 25.61 -13.56 2.94
CA PHE A 551 26.34 -14.81 2.75
C PHE A 551 27.67 -14.54 2.05
N ASP A 552 28.77 -14.97 2.65
CA ASP A 552 30.07 -14.90 2.00
C ASP A 552 30.29 -16.17 1.17
N VAL A 553 30.25 -16.00 -0.15
CA VAL A 553 30.41 -17.10 -1.11
C VAL A 553 31.79 -17.78 -0.98
N SER A 554 32.82 -17.03 -0.58
CA SER A 554 34.19 -17.56 -0.47
C SER A 554 34.40 -18.41 0.79
N THR A 555 33.76 -18.06 1.90
CA THR A 555 33.91 -18.78 3.18
C THR A 555 32.77 -19.75 3.46
N GLN A 556 31.74 -19.79 2.61
CA GLN A 556 30.49 -20.53 2.83
C GLN A 556 29.86 -20.24 4.21
N GLY A 557 30.07 -19.03 4.73
CA GLY A 557 29.68 -18.59 6.06
C GLY A 557 28.95 -17.25 6.06
N LEU A 558 28.33 -16.91 7.18
CA LEU A 558 27.66 -15.61 7.35
C LEU A 558 28.70 -14.51 7.57
N ARG A 559 28.60 -13.39 6.86
CA ARG A 559 29.44 -12.22 7.15
C ARG A 559 29.07 -11.63 8.51
N PRO A 560 30.05 -11.39 9.41
CA PRO A 560 29.79 -10.77 10.70
C PRO A 560 29.35 -9.31 10.51
N LEU A 561 28.62 -8.80 11.50
CA LEU A 561 28.31 -7.39 11.71
C LEU A 561 29.18 -6.85 12.83
N TYR A 562 29.42 -5.55 12.84
CA TYR A 562 30.16 -4.89 13.91
C TYR A 562 29.27 -3.85 14.58
N ILE A 563 29.24 -3.81 15.91
CA ILE A 563 28.54 -2.78 16.68
C ILE A 563 29.55 -2.03 17.53
N GLY A 564 29.52 -0.70 17.47
CA GLY A 564 30.33 0.18 18.32
C GLY A 564 29.46 1.14 19.13
N HIS A 565 29.93 1.50 20.33
CA HIS A 565 29.29 2.50 21.18
C HIS A 565 29.86 3.89 20.91
N LEU A 566 29.02 4.85 20.51
CA LEU A 566 29.45 6.19 20.13
C LEU A 566 29.69 7.08 21.36
N GLN A 567 30.91 7.60 21.49
CA GLN A 567 31.28 8.47 22.60
C GLN A 567 30.82 9.91 22.44
N GLY A 568 30.58 10.57 23.58
CA GLY A 568 30.18 11.98 23.64
C GLY A 568 28.80 12.26 23.05
N THR A 569 27.95 11.23 22.96
CA THR A 569 26.56 11.41 22.55
C THR A 569 25.76 12.08 23.65
N ARG A 570 24.86 12.97 23.26
CA ARG A 570 23.98 13.61 24.24
C ARG A 570 22.90 12.62 24.69
N PRO A 571 22.38 12.73 25.93
CA PRO A 571 21.27 11.88 26.35
C PRO A 571 20.01 12.17 25.54
N ARG A 572 19.08 11.21 25.49
CA ARG A 572 17.82 11.35 24.75
C ARG A 572 16.98 12.54 25.23
N VAL A 573 17.11 12.89 26.50
CA VAL A 573 16.53 14.08 27.13
C VAL A 573 17.64 14.86 27.82
N PHE A 574 17.69 16.16 27.61
CA PHE A 574 18.81 17.00 28.05
C PHE A 574 18.36 18.41 28.46
N SER A 575 19.11 19.05 29.35
CA SER A 575 19.05 20.50 29.61
C SER A 575 20.02 21.20 28.66
N LEU A 576 19.55 22.21 27.93
CA LEU A 576 20.31 22.87 26.87
C LEU A 576 21.57 23.58 27.41
N SER A 577 21.45 24.22 28.58
CA SER A 577 22.53 24.92 29.25
C SER A 577 23.30 24.04 30.25
N ASN A 578 22.94 22.74 30.34
CA ASN A 578 23.52 21.76 31.26
C ASN A 578 23.48 22.22 32.74
N VAL A 579 22.35 22.77 33.18
CA VAL A 579 22.16 23.34 34.54
C VAL A 579 21.39 22.42 35.49
N GLY A 580 21.28 21.13 35.16
CA GLY A 580 20.55 20.16 35.96
C GLY A 580 20.40 18.81 35.28
N THR A 581 19.48 18.00 35.80
CA THR A 581 19.21 16.65 35.28
C THR A 581 17.81 16.55 34.70
N ALA A 582 17.67 15.74 33.66
CA ALA A 582 16.39 15.35 33.09
C ALA A 582 16.43 13.86 32.75
N ARG A 583 15.39 13.12 33.14
CA ARG A 583 15.30 11.67 32.90
C ARG A 583 13.91 11.28 32.44
N ILE A 584 13.84 10.23 31.64
CA ILE A 584 12.58 9.69 31.14
C ILE A 584 11.99 8.74 32.20
N LEU A 585 10.74 8.97 32.60
CA LEU A 585 9.97 8.05 33.45
C LEU A 585 9.09 7.11 32.63
N GLU A 586 8.55 7.61 31.51
CA GLU A 586 7.73 6.84 30.58
C GLU A 586 8.07 7.26 29.15
N TYR A 587 8.25 6.29 28.26
CA TYR A 587 8.53 6.51 26.84
C TYR A 587 7.60 5.66 25.97
N ALA A 588 6.36 6.10 25.81
CA ALA A 588 5.36 5.43 24.99
C ALA A 588 5.16 6.16 23.66
N ALA A 589 4.43 5.51 22.73
CA ALA A 589 4.09 6.08 21.43
C ALA A 589 3.39 7.45 21.58
N ASN A 590 2.31 7.50 22.36
CA ASN A 590 1.45 8.69 22.42
C ASN A 590 1.75 9.59 23.63
N ARG A 591 2.66 9.18 24.52
CA ARG A 591 2.89 9.85 25.81
C ARG A 591 4.32 9.65 26.27
N ILE A 592 4.94 10.73 26.73
CA ILE A 592 6.28 10.72 27.31
C ILE A 592 6.23 11.52 28.62
N VAL A 593 6.73 10.93 29.69
CA VAL A 593 6.82 11.58 31.01
C VAL A 593 8.27 11.75 31.38
N LEU A 594 8.65 12.97 31.73
CA LEU A 594 9.99 13.34 32.15
C LEU A 594 9.96 13.83 33.59
N LYS A 595 11.05 13.57 34.32
CA LYS A 595 11.34 14.23 35.59
C LYS A 595 12.59 15.08 35.43
N THR A 596 12.49 16.34 35.83
CA THR A 596 13.60 17.29 35.75
C THR A 596 13.96 17.80 37.14
N ASP A 597 15.22 18.17 37.35
CA ASP A 597 15.72 18.87 38.53
C ASP A 597 16.78 19.88 38.05
N LEU A 598 16.39 21.16 38.00
CA LEU A 598 17.19 22.23 37.37
C LEU A 598 17.59 23.30 38.39
N ALA A 599 18.86 23.72 38.36
CA ALA A 599 19.36 24.79 39.23
C ALA A 599 18.82 26.18 38.84
N THR A 600 18.62 26.40 37.54
CA THR A 600 18.01 27.61 36.96
C THR A 600 17.00 27.22 35.91
N ALA A 601 16.10 28.13 35.55
CA ALA A 601 15.20 27.91 34.42
C ALA A 601 16.02 27.67 33.14
N ASP A 602 15.65 26.65 32.36
CA ASP A 602 16.35 26.26 31.15
C ASP A 602 15.43 25.52 30.17
N THR A 603 15.89 25.37 28.93
CA THR A 603 15.21 24.55 27.93
C THR A 603 15.55 23.08 28.15
N VAL A 604 14.52 22.26 28.36
CA VAL A 604 14.63 20.80 28.38
C VAL A 604 14.21 20.26 27.02
N GLY A 605 15.18 19.69 26.31
CA GLY A 605 15.01 19.09 24.98
C GLY A 605 14.82 17.58 25.02
N ILE A 606 14.09 17.05 24.05
CA ILE A 606 13.99 15.63 23.73
C ILE A 606 14.54 15.46 22.31
N ALA A 607 15.49 14.56 22.11
CA ALA A 607 16.07 14.25 20.80
C ALA A 607 15.13 13.43 19.91
N ASP A 608 13.90 13.92 19.76
CA ASP A 608 12.84 13.44 18.87
C ASP A 608 12.33 14.62 18.03
N LEU A 609 11.72 14.31 16.88
CA LEU A 609 11.19 15.28 15.94
C LEU A 609 10.15 16.21 16.60
N ALA A 610 10.33 17.51 16.41
CA ALA A 610 9.34 18.54 16.67
C ALA A 610 8.27 18.52 15.56
N TYR A 611 7.12 17.95 15.86
CA TYR A 611 6.02 17.77 14.92
C TYR A 611 4.69 18.33 15.50
N PRO A 612 3.82 18.96 14.69
CA PRO A 612 2.52 19.44 15.14
C PRO A 612 1.66 18.35 15.79
N GLY A 613 0.99 18.68 16.90
CA GLY A 613 0.12 17.75 17.63
C GLY A 613 0.73 17.18 18.91
N TRP A 614 2.02 17.41 19.18
CA TRP A 614 2.57 17.21 20.53
C TRP A 614 2.19 18.38 21.43
N GLU A 615 1.49 18.08 22.52
CA GLU A 615 1.16 19.01 23.59
C GLU A 615 2.07 18.75 24.79
N VAL A 616 2.44 19.79 25.53
CA VAL A 616 3.31 19.69 26.70
C VAL A 616 2.68 20.36 27.92
N SER A 617 2.87 19.77 29.09
CA SER A 617 2.50 20.35 30.37
C SER A 617 3.63 20.20 31.39
N ILE A 618 3.71 21.16 32.31
CA ILE A 618 4.64 21.16 33.45
C ILE A 618 3.80 21.18 34.72
N ASP A 619 3.95 20.16 35.56
CA ASP A 619 3.17 19.95 36.78
C ASP A 619 1.64 20.06 36.55
N GLY A 620 1.18 19.52 35.41
CA GLY A 620 -0.22 19.52 35.00
C GLY A 620 -0.73 20.84 34.39
N LYS A 621 0.11 21.87 34.26
CA LYS A 621 -0.25 23.14 33.59
C LYS A 621 0.27 23.14 32.15
N PRO A 622 -0.55 23.54 31.16
CA PRO A 622 -0.09 23.66 29.77
C PRO A 622 1.15 24.57 29.64
N ALA A 623 2.10 24.15 28.82
CA ALA A 623 3.31 24.90 28.48
C ALA A 623 3.49 24.98 26.96
N GLU A 624 4.35 25.88 26.50
CA GLU A 624 4.61 26.07 25.07
C GLU A 624 5.72 25.13 24.59
N ALA A 625 5.39 24.28 23.62
CA ALA A 625 6.38 23.44 22.95
C ALA A 625 7.25 24.31 22.03
N ILE A 626 8.56 24.22 22.19
CA ILE A 626 9.55 24.92 21.36
C ILE A 626 10.37 23.94 20.55
N ARG A 627 10.99 24.45 19.49
CA ARG A 627 11.90 23.70 18.63
C ARG A 627 13.34 23.96 19.06
N VAL A 628 14.08 22.89 19.33
CA VAL A 628 15.49 22.88 19.73
C VAL A 628 16.31 22.36 18.56
N ASP A 629 17.46 22.98 18.29
CA ASP A 629 18.36 22.60 17.18
C ASP A 629 17.65 22.44 15.82
N ASN A 630 16.65 23.28 15.56
CA ASN A 630 15.80 23.31 14.35
C ASN A 630 15.01 22.03 14.01
N VAL A 631 15.15 20.95 14.78
CA VAL A 631 14.54 19.64 14.47
C VAL A 631 13.91 18.99 15.69
N LEU A 632 14.51 19.19 16.86
CA LEU A 632 14.15 18.51 18.08
C LEU A 632 13.04 19.27 18.82
N ARG A 633 12.28 18.58 19.67
CA ARG A 633 11.28 19.25 20.53
C ARG A 633 11.85 19.56 21.90
N GLY A 634 11.36 20.62 22.52
CA GLY A 634 11.72 20.98 23.89
C GLY A 634 10.69 21.91 24.53
N VAL A 635 10.91 22.24 25.79
CA VAL A 635 10.07 23.14 26.58
C VAL A 635 10.93 23.89 27.58
N VAL A 636 10.59 25.14 27.88
CA VAL A 636 11.26 25.92 28.94
C VAL A 636 10.70 25.48 30.29
N VAL A 637 11.56 24.94 31.16
CA VAL A 637 11.21 24.44 32.49
C VAL A 637 11.79 25.40 33.54
N PRO A 638 10.99 25.84 34.53
CA PRO A 638 11.50 26.62 35.65
C PRO A 638 12.57 25.89 36.49
N ALA A 639 13.25 26.64 37.36
CA ALA A 639 14.17 26.07 38.33
C ALA A 639 13.44 25.22 39.37
N GLY A 640 14.04 24.11 39.77
CA GLY A 640 13.50 23.15 40.73
C GLY A 640 13.13 21.82 40.10
N GLN A 641 12.39 21.01 40.86
CA GLN A 641 11.91 19.71 40.43
C GLN A 641 10.54 19.82 39.77
N HIS A 642 10.44 19.29 38.56
CA HIS A 642 9.20 19.34 37.78
C HIS A 642 8.92 18.02 37.09
N GLU A 643 7.64 17.72 36.92
CA GLU A 643 7.16 16.68 36.01
C GLU A 643 6.75 17.33 34.70
N VAL A 644 7.35 16.88 33.60
CA VAL A 644 7.03 17.35 32.24
C VAL A 644 6.37 16.22 31.48
N VAL A 645 5.13 16.43 31.05
CA VAL A 645 4.34 15.43 30.33
C VAL A 645 4.10 15.90 28.91
N TRP A 646 4.50 15.08 27.94
CA TRP A 646 4.24 15.25 26.53
C TRP A 646 3.18 14.26 26.06
N GLU A 647 2.18 14.73 25.32
CA GLU A 647 1.13 13.88 24.75
C GLU A 647 0.90 14.20 23.28
N PHE A 648 0.77 13.16 22.46
CA PHE A 648 0.52 13.33 21.03
C PHE A 648 -0.97 13.25 20.72
N ARG A 649 -1.59 14.41 20.49
CA ARG A 649 -3.03 14.61 20.24
C ARG A 649 -3.27 15.46 18.99
N PRO A 650 -2.94 14.97 17.78
CA PRO A 650 -3.07 15.76 16.55
C PRO A 650 -4.52 16.16 16.26
N LEU A 651 -4.75 17.46 16.06
CA LEU A 651 -6.08 18.01 15.74
C LEU A 651 -6.63 17.44 14.42
N SER A 652 -5.76 17.21 13.43
CA SER A 652 -6.09 16.57 12.15
C SER A 652 -6.76 15.19 12.33
N MET A 653 -6.33 14.42 13.33
CA MET A 653 -6.91 13.12 13.66
C MET A 653 -8.31 13.27 14.28
N GLN A 654 -8.47 14.19 15.23
CA GLN A 654 -9.75 14.42 15.91
C GLN A 654 -10.82 14.90 14.92
N LEU A 655 -10.48 15.89 14.09
CA LEU A 655 -11.38 16.41 13.05
C LEU A 655 -11.67 15.36 11.97
N GLY A 656 -10.66 14.58 11.58
CA GLY A 656 -10.83 13.49 10.62
C GLY A 656 -11.87 12.48 11.10
N TRP A 657 -11.77 12.03 12.35
CA TRP A 657 -12.76 11.14 12.95
C TRP A 657 -14.15 11.76 13.07
N LEU A 658 -14.25 13.02 13.49
CA LEU A 658 -15.52 13.73 13.57
C LEU A 658 -16.24 13.74 12.20
N ILE A 659 -15.53 14.10 11.13
CA ILE A 659 -16.09 14.14 9.77
C ILE A 659 -16.49 12.74 9.30
N THR A 660 -15.65 11.73 9.53
CA THR A 660 -15.94 10.33 9.21
C THR A 660 -17.21 9.84 9.91
N LEU A 661 -17.35 10.09 11.21
CA LEU A 661 -18.51 9.65 12.01
C LEU A 661 -19.80 10.37 11.58
N LEU A 662 -19.75 11.68 11.34
CA LEU A 662 -20.89 12.46 10.85
C LEU A 662 -21.34 11.97 9.46
N THR A 663 -20.39 11.76 8.55
CA THR A 663 -20.67 11.25 7.19
C THR A 663 -21.28 9.86 7.24
N GLY A 664 -20.69 8.95 8.04
CA GLY A 664 -21.21 7.60 8.26
C GLY A 664 -22.62 7.61 8.86
N GLY A 665 -22.87 8.46 9.85
CA GLY A 665 -24.19 8.63 10.48
C GLY A 665 -25.25 9.08 9.48
N VAL A 666 -24.94 10.07 8.63
CA VAL A 666 -25.85 10.53 7.57
C VAL A 666 -26.15 9.41 6.57
N LEU A 667 -25.12 8.68 6.10
CA LEU A 667 -25.30 7.55 5.18
C LEU A 667 -26.16 6.44 5.80
N ALA A 668 -25.96 6.14 7.08
CA ALA A 668 -26.74 5.15 7.81
C ALA A 668 -28.22 5.57 7.91
N ILE A 669 -28.51 6.81 8.30
CA ILE A 669 -29.87 7.36 8.39
C ILE A 669 -30.59 7.27 7.03
N ILE A 670 -29.93 7.68 5.95
CA ILE A 670 -30.51 7.62 4.59
C ILE A 670 -30.79 6.16 4.21
N SER A 671 -29.86 5.25 4.51
CA SER A 671 -30.00 3.81 4.20
C SER A 671 -31.17 3.18 4.95
N ILE A 672 -31.31 3.46 6.26
CA ILE A 672 -32.42 2.97 7.09
C ILE A 672 -33.75 3.52 6.57
N ARG A 673 -33.85 4.83 6.28
CA ARG A 673 -35.08 5.42 5.73
C ARG A 673 -35.53 4.75 4.45
N ARG A 674 -34.59 4.47 3.53
CA ARG A 674 -34.91 3.78 2.26
C ARG A 674 -35.34 2.33 2.47
N LEU A 675 -34.73 1.61 3.42
CA LEU A 675 -35.11 0.25 3.77
C LEU A 675 -36.53 0.19 4.37
N LEU A 676 -36.88 1.17 5.22
CA LEU A 676 -38.22 1.27 5.80
C LEU A 676 -39.27 1.62 4.73
N GLN A 677 -38.93 2.51 3.79
CA GLN A 677 -39.80 2.84 2.66
C GLN A 677 -40.07 1.63 1.76
N SER A 678 -39.03 0.85 1.42
CA SER A 678 -39.22 -0.33 0.56
C SER A 678 -40.10 -1.40 1.21
N ARG A 679 -39.97 -1.60 2.53
CA ARG A 679 -40.85 -2.52 3.28
C ARG A 679 -42.29 -2.03 3.34
N ARG A 680 -42.53 -0.73 3.47
CA ARG A 680 -43.88 -0.15 3.47
C ARG A 680 -44.58 -0.33 2.12
N THR A 681 -43.86 -0.17 1.01
CA THR A 681 -44.41 -0.44 -0.33
C THR A 681 -44.72 -1.92 -0.53
N GLU A 682 -43.85 -2.83 -0.07
CA GLU A 682 -44.12 -4.29 -0.17
C GLU A 682 -45.36 -4.71 0.63
N VAL A 683 -45.56 -4.16 1.84
CA VAL A 683 -46.75 -4.45 2.67
C VAL A 683 -48.03 -3.82 2.13
N ALA A 684 -47.94 -2.71 1.39
CA ALA A 684 -49.11 -2.09 0.75
C ALA A 684 -49.54 -2.79 -0.55
N GLU A 685 -48.65 -3.58 -1.17
CA GLU A 685 -48.92 -4.37 -2.39
C GLU A 685 -49.38 -5.81 -2.10
N THR A 686 -49.27 -6.27 -0.85
CA THR A 686 -49.81 -7.55 -0.33
C THR A 686 -51.13 -7.34 0.38
#